data_AF-A0A7X4YRF2-F1
#
_entry.id   AF-A0A7X4YRF2-F1
#
_cell.length_a   1.000
_cell.length_b   1.000
_cell.length_c   1.000
_cell.angle_alpha   90.00
_cell.angle_beta   90.00
_cell.angle_gamma   90.00
#
_symmetry.space_group_name_H-M   'P 1'
#
loop_
_entity.id
_entity.type
_entity.pdbx_description
1 polymer ?
#
loop_
_entity_poly.entity_id
_entity_poly.type
_entity_poly.pdbx_seq_one_letter_code
_entity_poly.pdbx_strand_id
1 'polypeptide(L)'
;MGGKFKWLKTLSLMSLLLGSANGLIAAGEASAAAGDITGSSVAFDGTGKFKDTLDTLDNVFMKSGVNAASGGVTGPGDLYYYAGSTSFKGVAIDVNAFKWSLKYTAADDLKVFEAEYDSGSGTFTDGDEVMMVRKQKPDLLTSRDQLKASYVSGPVPAGTKYLHIRLPQAGFFNNSEFGNFSLDNVTLTSMASSAASNDYIVDTLASFDKLAAGAVTSNLHAVANVDWDVQTFSNLTNVERLDATLEDKGLTYEVPAGKEAKSVYAEGYFNFLPSKYFEVWASPDGATYTNATQSSSYHKPAVPYDSNWVPTSVDVGSLPAGTRFVQVRLPAFTSGELYGMKHPKMTRVAIGYGDPADDTGPVETPGQTTIKQAAGAISINGAVELDDNGKPTGGWQGANAITLTGITDTNGDDHGAKVYFSYDADNLYVGAVIADPTPMINENTGTNLWGGDNLELFFGTEDTDYSQFPDKKNTMLASDVQVVISGSISNGPQSYVYRNSNFSFPTIPLAGMKSADGKSYTLEAAIPLSELGITNPWDNKRILLNAVLNDGSSSGRGQWGWTTTGETLKKNRGQWGKADLEAGSAPVQDITADVIVDENTNRITVAGQRADGSSKDVTLLVTDPNGAITYIDQAPSDSQGHYSFTFPITGSAYASGLYTVSVGGDDIARATSATFDFTPGEPGSENNGEPRGTLSGPASAPAGGAIGLEAGFLGGGDASYNVMQAVIHYDKDTLDFAVDSEHPSRLASGVVTSAVSGLNVLDAAIKPAQGEIMVLLGSTVPNFAAQGRLFTLHATAKAGAAAGDTTVSMREFQLSSETDLITAADSSATIRLTAADHSALAAAIADAQQTHDEAVEGSATGQYPAGAKAALQAAIDAAQAVADNASATREEIADAAAALQAAVDTFQGSVNVPVVDADKTALANAIAAAQSTYDAAVEGSKVGQYPQAAKSALQAAISQANAVLNNAGAAQAAVDQAVTALQSAVGTFKGQLVTLVPGETRITIRDLSILAKYFGMTSSDPNWSAIEKADLFDEGEITLRSLAAIAQMILDDWLNE
;
A
#
# COMPACT_ATOMS: atom_id res chain seq x y z
N MET A 1 -50.26 -10.70 13.58
CA MET A 1 -50.23 -11.10 15.01
C MET A 1 -49.37 -10.04 15.71
N GLY A 2 -49.96 -9.03 16.34
CA GLY A 2 -50.36 -9.05 17.75
C GLY A 2 -49.11 -8.86 18.62
N GLY A 3 -48.83 -7.74 19.29
CA GLY A 3 -49.63 -6.57 19.63
C GLY A 3 -49.33 -6.21 21.10
N LYS A 4 -49.26 -4.91 21.38
CA LYS A 4 -49.62 -4.26 22.66
C LYS A 4 -48.60 -4.39 23.81
N PHE A 5 -48.36 -3.45 24.72
CA PHE A 5 -48.92 -2.12 25.10
C PHE A 5 -47.86 -1.47 26.06
N LYS A 6 -47.50 -0.16 26.04
CA LYS A 6 -48.24 1.10 26.36
C LYS A 6 -48.11 1.46 27.86
N TRP A 7 -47.54 2.60 28.28
CA TRP A 7 -48.14 3.95 28.48
C TRP A 7 -47.13 4.82 29.32
N LEU A 8 -47.11 6.16 29.47
CA LEU A 8 -48.11 7.27 29.47
C LEU A 8 -47.31 8.63 29.41
N LYS A 9 -47.57 9.58 28.47
CA LYS A 9 -48.20 10.94 28.64
C LYS A 9 -47.32 12.05 29.30
N THR A 10 -47.26 13.35 28.90
CA THR A 10 -48.18 14.27 28.15
C THR A 10 -47.55 15.66 27.87
N LEU A 11 -47.88 16.30 26.72
CA LEU A 11 -48.20 17.74 26.38
C LEU A 11 -47.18 18.89 26.71
N SER A 12 -47.06 20.05 26.02
CA SER A 12 -47.63 20.68 24.79
C SER A 12 -47.10 22.12 24.58
N LEU A 13 -47.00 22.56 23.30
CA LEU A 13 -47.23 23.90 22.70
C LEU A 13 -46.53 25.21 23.18
N MET A 14 -45.98 25.91 22.18
CA MET A 14 -46.11 27.36 21.83
C MET A 14 -46.26 28.41 22.95
N SER A 15 -45.43 29.46 22.91
CA SER A 15 -45.88 30.87 22.77
C SER A 15 -44.70 31.86 22.68
N LEU A 16 -44.66 32.60 21.57
CA LEU A 16 -44.01 33.90 21.43
C LEU A 16 -45.12 34.97 21.57
N LEU A 17 -44.73 36.17 22.04
CA LEU A 17 -45.42 37.47 22.02
C LEU A 17 -46.04 38.01 23.34
N LEU A 18 -45.36 39.07 23.80
CA LEU A 18 -45.87 40.36 24.31
C LEU A 18 -46.44 40.44 25.74
N GLY A 19 -45.69 41.17 26.59
CA GLY A 19 -46.22 42.44 27.10
C GLY A 19 -46.30 42.62 28.63
N SER A 20 -45.70 43.74 29.06
CA SER A 20 -46.01 44.56 30.25
C SER A 20 -45.51 44.15 31.65
N ALA A 21 -44.34 44.69 31.98
CA ALA A 21 -44.12 45.82 32.93
C ALA A 21 -44.75 45.83 34.35
N ASN A 22 -43.88 46.29 35.27
CA ASN A 22 -44.08 46.93 36.59
C ASN A 22 -43.76 46.01 37.77
N GLY A 23 -42.87 46.32 38.71
CA GLY A 23 -42.06 47.50 39.05
C GLY A 23 -41.30 47.13 40.35
N LEU A 24 -40.41 47.87 40.98
CA LEU A 24 -39.89 49.24 40.86
C LEU A 24 -38.78 49.33 41.95
N ILE A 25 -37.64 49.98 41.64
CA ILE A 25 -36.85 50.92 42.50
C ILE A 25 -36.16 50.37 43.78
N ALA A 26 -34.94 50.78 44.19
CA ALA A 26 -33.78 51.46 43.59
C ALA A 26 -32.68 51.60 44.67
N ALA A 27 -31.47 51.88 44.18
CA ALA A 27 -30.49 52.86 44.70
C ALA A 27 -29.53 52.48 45.85
N GLY A 28 -28.24 52.74 45.58
CA GLY A 28 -27.19 52.94 46.57
C GLY A 28 -25.80 53.03 45.93
N GLU A 29 -25.48 54.11 45.21
CA GLU A 29 -24.12 54.46 44.77
C GLU A 29 -23.24 54.94 45.94
N ALA A 30 -21.93 54.63 45.94
CA ALA A 30 -20.81 55.59 46.12
C ALA A 30 -19.39 54.95 46.13
N SER A 31 -18.55 55.39 45.16
CA SER A 31 -17.06 55.55 45.13
C SER A 31 -16.17 54.33 45.52
N ALA A 32 -15.25 53.77 44.71
CA ALA A 32 -14.18 54.34 43.89
C ALA A 32 -13.46 53.21 43.09
N ALA A 33 -12.83 53.55 41.96
CA ALA A 33 -12.10 52.76 40.94
C ALA A 33 -11.49 51.37 41.27
N ALA A 34 -11.88 50.36 40.48
CA ALA A 34 -11.04 49.28 39.92
C ALA A 34 -11.74 48.78 38.63
N GLY A 35 -10.97 48.51 37.58
CA GLY A 35 -11.39 48.51 36.17
C GLY A 35 -12.43 47.46 35.75
N ASP A 36 -13.02 47.72 34.58
CA ASP A 36 -14.08 46.95 33.94
C ASP A 36 -13.88 45.43 34.04
N ILE A 37 -14.69 44.77 34.88
CA ILE A 37 -14.82 43.30 34.87
C ILE A 37 -15.43 42.93 33.52
N THR A 38 -14.59 42.51 32.59
CA THR A 38 -14.96 42.09 31.25
C THR A 38 -14.41 40.70 31.04
N GLY A 39 -15.19 39.68 31.41
CA GLY A 39 -14.78 38.30 31.19
C GLY A 39 -15.86 37.33 31.63
N SER A 40 -16.00 36.25 30.88
CA SER A 40 -16.83 35.11 31.25
C SER A 40 -15.95 34.01 31.83
N SER A 41 -16.55 33.02 32.51
CA SER A 41 -15.80 31.83 32.87
C SER A 41 -15.21 31.18 31.62
N VAL A 42 -13.98 30.69 31.73
CA VAL A 42 -13.31 29.92 30.69
C VAL A 42 -14.21 28.76 30.24
N ALA A 43 -14.58 28.78 28.97
CA ALA A 43 -15.31 27.70 28.33
C ALA A 43 -14.30 26.68 27.81
N PHE A 44 -14.00 25.67 28.63
CA PHE A 44 -13.14 24.57 28.18
C PHE A 44 -13.83 23.83 27.03
N ASP A 45 -13.04 23.50 26.01
CA ASP A 45 -13.44 22.58 24.95
C ASP A 45 -13.70 21.20 25.55
N GLY A 46 -14.23 20.28 24.72
CA GLY A 46 -14.47 18.93 25.16
C GLY A 46 -13.26 18.32 25.86
N THR A 47 -12.03 18.59 25.40
CA THR A 47 -10.82 17.95 25.95
C THR A 47 -10.42 18.49 27.32
N GLY A 48 -11.23 19.40 27.86
CA GLY A 48 -10.97 20.13 29.07
C GLY A 48 -9.86 21.16 28.88
N LYS A 49 -9.58 21.59 27.64
CA LYS A 49 -8.57 22.61 27.32
C LYS A 49 -9.25 23.90 26.85
N PHE A 50 -8.59 25.02 27.10
CA PHE A 50 -9.00 26.33 26.60
C PHE A 50 -7.76 27.05 26.13
N LYS A 51 -7.77 27.58 24.90
CA LYS A 51 -6.65 28.37 24.38
C LYS A 51 -7.12 29.79 24.15
N ASP A 52 -6.47 30.72 24.83
CA ASP A 52 -6.60 32.15 24.63
C ASP A 52 -5.48 32.60 23.68
N THR A 53 -5.86 33.05 22.49
CA THR A 53 -4.96 33.70 21.51
C THR A 53 -4.68 35.15 21.86
N LEU A 54 -5.35 35.67 22.90
CA LEU A 54 -5.11 36.97 23.50
C LEU A 54 -5.32 38.18 22.57
N ASP A 55 -6.07 37.99 21.48
CA ASP A 55 -6.35 39.03 20.49
C ASP A 55 -7.20 40.18 21.06
N THR A 56 -8.18 39.85 21.91
CA THR A 56 -9.17 40.82 22.43
C THR A 56 -9.27 40.88 23.95
N LEU A 57 -8.61 39.97 24.69
CA LEU A 57 -8.67 39.80 26.15
C LEU A 57 -10.08 39.48 26.71
N ASP A 58 -11.03 39.13 25.85
CA ASP A 58 -12.44 38.91 26.23
C ASP A 58 -12.67 37.73 27.21
N ASN A 59 -11.68 36.86 27.34
CA ASN A 59 -11.72 35.66 28.18
C ASN A 59 -10.97 35.83 29.52
N VAL A 60 -10.51 37.04 29.81
CA VAL A 60 -9.76 37.37 31.02
C VAL A 60 -10.70 38.01 32.02
N PHE A 61 -10.98 37.32 33.11
CA PHE A 61 -11.97 37.69 34.13
C PHE A 61 -11.73 39.09 34.74
N MET A 62 -10.47 39.49 34.94
CA MET A 62 -10.10 40.87 35.27
C MET A 62 -8.74 41.22 34.66
N LYS A 63 -8.61 42.47 34.24
CA LYS A 63 -7.43 43.00 33.56
C LYS A 63 -7.00 44.30 34.24
N SER A 64 -5.73 44.41 34.62
CA SER A 64 -5.13 45.68 35.03
C SER A 64 -3.87 45.91 34.23
N GLY A 65 -3.64 47.12 33.69
CA GLY A 65 -2.35 47.54 33.13
C GLY A 65 -1.85 46.90 31.82
N VAL A 66 -2.46 45.83 31.29
CA VAL A 66 -2.01 45.21 30.02
C VAL A 66 -2.69 45.76 28.76
N ASN A 67 -2.12 45.54 27.59
CA ASN A 67 -2.66 45.89 26.27
C ASN A 67 -2.58 44.66 25.35
N ALA A 68 -3.66 44.37 24.62
CA ALA A 68 -3.65 43.38 23.55
C ALA A 68 -3.61 44.09 22.20
N ALA A 69 -2.65 43.72 21.35
CA ALA A 69 -2.51 44.23 20.00
C ALA A 69 -1.80 43.18 19.13
N SER A 70 -2.30 42.99 17.90
CA SER A 70 -1.68 42.10 16.89
C SER A 70 -1.42 40.67 17.38
N GLY A 71 -2.35 40.09 18.17
CA GLY A 71 -2.23 38.72 18.67
C GLY A 71 -1.21 38.51 19.78
N GLY A 72 -0.95 39.55 20.59
CA GLY A 72 -0.16 39.38 21.81
C GLY A 72 -0.47 40.41 22.90
N VAL A 73 -0.19 40.01 24.15
CA VAL A 73 -0.38 40.86 25.34
C VAL A 73 0.94 41.45 25.80
N THR A 74 0.96 42.76 25.99
CA THR A 74 2.10 43.53 26.49
C THR A 74 1.67 44.44 27.65
N GLY A 75 2.53 44.68 28.63
CA GLY A 75 2.26 45.60 29.74
C GLY A 75 2.65 45.05 31.12
N PRO A 76 2.70 45.89 32.17
CA PRO A 76 3.13 45.51 33.52
C PRO A 76 2.00 44.87 34.35
N GLY A 77 0.98 44.37 33.67
CA GLY A 77 -0.30 44.10 34.26
C GLY A 77 -0.59 42.62 34.49
N ASP A 78 -1.74 42.35 35.08
CA ASP A 78 -2.16 41.04 35.54
C ASP A 78 -3.31 40.51 34.66
N LEU A 79 -3.29 39.20 34.38
CA LEU A 79 -4.38 38.46 33.72
C LEU A 79 -4.97 37.47 34.71
N TYR A 80 -6.28 37.55 34.93
CA TYR A 80 -7.00 36.59 35.77
C TYR A 80 -7.91 35.71 34.92
N TYR A 81 -7.82 34.40 35.09
CA TYR A 81 -8.71 33.43 34.44
C TYR A 81 -9.60 32.77 35.48
N TYR A 82 -10.86 32.50 35.12
CA TYR A 82 -11.83 31.84 35.99
C TYR A 82 -12.33 30.54 35.36
N ALA A 83 -12.13 29.41 36.01
CA ALA A 83 -12.52 28.09 35.53
C ALA A 83 -14.04 27.81 35.60
N GLY A 84 -14.85 28.71 36.16
CA GLY A 84 -16.29 28.48 36.30
C GLY A 84 -16.62 27.36 37.30
N SER A 85 -17.44 26.40 36.87
CA SER A 85 -17.89 25.27 37.69
C SER A 85 -16.83 24.18 37.87
N THR A 86 -15.79 24.12 37.02
CA THR A 86 -14.64 23.20 37.15
C THR A 86 -13.46 23.88 37.84
N SER A 87 -12.31 23.22 37.94
CA SER A 87 -11.07 23.81 38.46
C SER A 87 -9.94 23.60 37.46
N PHE A 88 -8.93 24.46 37.51
CA PHE A 88 -7.73 24.31 36.69
C PHE A 88 -6.91 23.09 37.13
N LYS A 89 -6.28 22.45 36.15
CA LYS A 89 -5.33 21.34 36.31
C LYS A 89 -3.93 21.71 35.83
N GLY A 90 -3.83 22.69 34.93
CA GLY A 90 -2.57 23.13 34.37
C GLY A 90 -2.71 24.32 33.44
N VAL A 91 -1.60 25.00 33.17
CA VAL A 91 -1.50 26.14 32.28
C VAL A 91 -0.20 26.06 31.46
N ALA A 92 -0.30 26.37 30.17
CA ALA A 92 0.85 26.57 29.30
C ALA A 92 0.79 27.95 28.65
N ILE A 93 1.92 28.64 28.51
CA ILE A 93 1.99 30.02 28.05
C ILE A 93 3.13 30.14 27.04
N ASP A 94 2.80 30.49 25.80
CA ASP A 94 3.80 30.79 24.79
C ASP A 94 4.16 32.28 24.86
N VAL A 95 5.46 32.59 24.78
CA VAL A 95 5.97 33.95 24.82
C VAL A 95 6.98 34.21 23.72
N ASN A 96 7.06 35.48 23.32
CA ASN A 96 8.08 36.01 22.42
C ASN A 96 8.66 37.29 23.02
N ALA A 97 9.99 37.43 23.02
CA ALA A 97 10.59 38.63 23.58
C ALA A 97 11.98 38.95 23.03
N PHE A 98 12.39 40.21 23.16
CA PHE A 98 13.69 40.67 22.71
C PHE A 98 14.76 40.48 23.80
N LYS A 99 15.70 39.56 23.56
CA LYS A 99 16.76 39.10 24.48
C LYS A 99 17.53 40.24 25.14
N TRP A 100 17.81 41.32 24.40
CA TRP A 100 18.68 42.42 24.82
C TRP A 100 17.95 43.58 25.48
N SER A 101 16.63 43.61 25.33
CA SER A 101 15.78 44.70 25.77
C SER A 101 15.24 44.51 27.19
N LEU A 102 15.48 43.32 27.77
CA LEU A 102 14.83 42.87 28.99
C LEU A 102 15.87 42.54 30.06
N LYS A 103 15.66 43.03 31.28
CA LYS A 103 16.50 42.72 32.45
C LYS A 103 15.69 41.99 33.50
N TYR A 104 15.81 40.67 33.56
CA TYR A 104 15.04 39.86 34.49
C TYR A 104 15.83 39.55 35.77
N THR A 105 15.15 39.56 36.91
CA THR A 105 15.59 38.86 38.12
C THR A 105 14.63 37.69 38.39
N ALA A 106 15.07 36.69 39.16
CA ALA A 106 14.23 35.54 39.50
C ALA A 106 12.91 35.92 40.22
N ALA A 107 12.85 37.10 40.85
CA ALA A 107 11.64 37.59 41.50
C ALA A 107 10.60 38.17 40.51
N ASP A 108 11.03 38.51 39.29
CA ASP A 108 10.27 39.33 38.32
C ASP A 108 10.04 38.60 36.97
N ASP A 109 10.24 37.28 36.92
CA ASP A 109 9.89 36.41 35.79
C ASP A 109 8.36 36.31 35.64
N LEU A 110 7.89 35.77 34.52
CA LEU A 110 6.48 35.41 34.37
C LEU A 110 6.09 34.41 35.46
N LYS A 111 5.03 34.74 36.20
CA LYS A 111 4.53 33.91 37.30
C LYS A 111 3.07 33.60 37.14
N VAL A 112 2.70 32.43 37.62
CA VAL A 112 1.32 32.02 37.74
C VAL A 112 1.04 31.73 39.21
N PHE A 113 -0.04 32.27 39.74
CA PHE A 113 -0.52 31.98 41.08
C PHE A 113 -1.91 31.38 41.00
N GLU A 114 -2.23 30.56 41.99
CA GLU A 114 -3.62 30.40 42.37
C GLU A 114 -4.17 31.74 42.83
N ALA A 115 -5.43 32.00 42.57
CA ALA A 115 -6.08 33.19 43.07
C ALA A 115 -7.46 32.86 43.66
N GLU A 116 -7.85 33.67 44.62
CA GLU A 116 -9.22 33.72 45.12
C GLU A 116 -9.84 35.08 44.81
N TYR A 117 -11.04 35.07 44.25
CA TYR A 117 -11.81 36.28 43.97
C TYR A 117 -12.79 36.57 45.12
N ASP A 118 -12.62 37.71 45.79
CA ASP A 118 -13.60 38.21 46.75
C ASP A 118 -14.62 39.09 46.01
N SER A 119 -15.80 38.54 45.77
CA SER A 119 -16.92 39.24 45.12
C SER A 119 -17.45 40.45 45.90
N GLY A 120 -17.18 40.55 47.20
CA GLY A 120 -17.60 41.66 48.06
C GLY A 120 -16.69 42.88 47.98
N SER A 121 -15.38 42.67 47.79
CA SER A 121 -14.38 43.74 47.59
C SER A 121 -14.01 43.97 46.12
N GLY A 122 -14.30 43.00 45.25
CA GLY A 122 -13.88 43.01 43.84
C GLY A 122 -12.38 42.78 43.66
N THR A 123 -11.69 42.19 44.64
CA THR A 123 -10.23 42.01 44.63
C THR A 123 -9.83 40.55 44.56
N PHE A 124 -8.67 40.30 43.96
CA PHE A 124 -8.01 39.00 43.98
C PHE A 124 -6.96 38.92 45.10
N THR A 125 -6.85 37.76 45.72
CA THR A 125 -5.74 37.42 46.62
C THR A 125 -4.97 36.25 46.04
N ASP A 126 -3.65 36.40 45.90
CA ASP A 126 -2.77 35.31 45.46
C ASP A 126 -2.68 34.23 46.55
N GLY A 127 -2.87 32.98 46.15
CA GLY A 127 -2.56 31.79 46.91
C GLY A 127 -1.13 31.32 46.61
N ASP A 128 -0.97 30.00 46.48
CA ASP A 128 0.32 29.40 46.18
C ASP A 128 0.78 29.70 44.73
N GLU A 129 2.08 29.88 44.54
CA GLU A 129 2.69 30.03 43.21
C GLU A 129 2.64 28.68 42.48
N VAL A 130 2.07 28.65 41.29
CA VAL A 130 2.08 27.48 40.40
C VAL A 130 3.47 27.36 39.81
N MET A 131 4.12 26.21 40.04
CA MET A 131 5.45 25.96 39.49
C MET A 131 5.39 25.97 37.96
N MET A 132 6.22 26.80 37.31
CA MET A 132 6.30 26.86 35.85
C MET A 132 7.65 26.34 35.33
N VAL A 133 7.59 25.43 34.36
CA VAL A 133 8.73 24.97 33.58
C VAL A 133 8.81 25.76 32.29
N ARG A 134 9.86 26.57 32.17
CA ARG A 134 10.20 27.24 30.91
C ARG A 134 10.95 26.28 30.00
N LYS A 135 10.47 26.19 28.76
CA LYS A 135 11.07 25.52 27.62
C LYS A 135 11.38 26.53 26.53
N GLN A 136 12.64 26.89 26.37
CA GLN A 136 13.14 27.68 25.25
C GLN A 136 12.93 26.93 23.93
N LYS A 137 12.58 27.67 22.88
CA LYS A 137 12.44 27.16 21.50
C LYS A 137 13.50 27.78 20.58
N PRO A 138 14.77 27.34 20.69
CA PRO A 138 15.86 27.91 19.89
C PRO A 138 15.67 27.72 18.37
N ASP A 139 14.88 26.73 17.96
CA ASP A 139 14.45 26.45 16.58
C ASP A 139 13.60 27.55 15.97
N LEU A 140 12.75 28.19 16.78
CA LEU A 140 11.79 29.16 16.29
C LEU A 140 12.36 30.58 16.27
N LEU A 141 13.67 30.73 16.52
CA LEU A 141 14.34 32.02 16.54
C LEU A 141 14.68 32.46 15.11
N THR A 142 14.06 33.55 14.68
CA THR A 142 14.32 34.19 13.38
C THR A 142 15.45 35.23 13.43
N SER A 143 15.86 35.67 14.62
CA SER A 143 17.00 36.59 14.81
C SER A 143 17.68 36.37 16.17
N ARG A 144 18.94 36.83 16.32
CA ARG A 144 19.70 36.74 17.59
C ARG A 144 19.11 37.60 18.72
N ASP A 145 18.28 38.56 18.37
CA ASP A 145 17.70 39.51 19.30
C ASP A 145 16.36 39.02 19.86
N GLN A 146 15.80 37.93 19.32
CA GLN A 146 14.53 37.36 19.76
C GLN A 146 14.73 36.05 20.54
N LEU A 147 13.84 35.82 21.48
CA LEU A 147 13.68 34.55 22.17
C LEU A 147 12.20 34.13 22.14
N LYS A 148 11.95 32.89 21.74
CA LYS A 148 10.67 32.21 21.93
C LYS A 148 10.79 31.14 23.00
N ALA A 149 9.78 31.05 23.84
CA ALA A 149 9.70 30.03 24.89
C ALA A 149 8.24 29.64 25.18
N SER A 150 8.05 28.45 25.73
CA SER A 150 6.81 28.02 26.37
C SER A 150 7.04 27.87 27.87
N TYR A 151 6.11 28.34 28.69
CA TYR A 151 6.02 27.99 30.10
C TYR A 151 4.95 26.92 30.25
N VAL A 152 5.23 25.84 30.95
CA VAL A 152 4.28 24.75 31.19
C VAL A 152 4.22 24.52 32.69
N SER A 153 3.02 24.50 33.25
CA SER A 153 2.85 24.32 34.69
C SER A 153 3.21 22.91 35.13
N GLY A 154 3.72 22.82 36.35
CA GLY A 154 3.62 21.63 37.18
C GLY A 154 2.19 21.43 37.70
N PRO A 155 2.03 20.72 38.84
CA PRO A 155 0.73 20.48 39.40
C PRO A 155 0.11 21.79 39.86
N VAL A 156 -1.09 22.06 39.38
CA VAL A 156 -1.96 23.08 39.94
C VAL A 156 -2.74 22.43 41.09
N PRO A 157 -2.79 23.02 42.29
CA PRO A 157 -3.51 22.44 43.42
C PRO A 157 -4.97 22.08 43.11
N ALA A 158 -5.51 21.09 43.82
CA ALA A 158 -6.85 20.60 43.52
C ALA A 158 -7.91 21.63 43.96
N GLY A 159 -8.78 22.02 43.03
CA GLY A 159 -9.91 22.91 43.30
C GLY A 159 -9.69 24.37 42.90
N THR A 160 -8.53 24.73 42.36
CA THR A 160 -8.18 26.09 41.90
C THR A 160 -9.20 26.62 40.90
N LYS A 161 -9.94 27.65 41.31
CA LYS A 161 -10.98 28.27 40.48
C LYS A 161 -10.48 29.45 39.68
N TYR A 162 -9.50 30.18 40.20
CA TYR A 162 -8.91 31.31 39.51
C TYR A 162 -7.40 31.13 39.39
N LEU A 163 -6.88 31.50 38.22
CA LEU A 163 -5.44 31.62 37.99
C LEU A 163 -5.12 33.07 37.75
N HIS A 164 -4.03 33.52 38.35
CA HIS A 164 -3.45 34.82 38.13
C HIS A 164 -2.12 34.67 37.39
N ILE A 165 -2.07 35.15 36.14
CA ILE A 165 -0.84 35.26 35.37
C ILE A 165 -0.32 36.69 35.53
N ARG A 166 0.81 36.82 36.23
CA ARG A 166 1.49 38.09 36.44
C ARG A 166 2.59 38.26 35.39
N LEU A 167 2.49 39.33 34.60
CA LEU A 167 3.52 39.67 33.61
C LEU A 167 4.74 40.36 34.25
N PRO A 168 5.90 40.31 33.58
CA PRO A 168 7.08 41.08 33.99
C PRO A 168 6.84 42.59 34.08
N GLN A 169 7.45 43.26 35.06
CA GLN A 169 7.16 44.66 35.42
C GLN A 169 7.90 45.72 34.58
N ALA A 170 7.35 46.94 34.49
CA ALA A 170 7.76 48.03 33.58
C ALA A 170 9.20 48.55 33.69
N GLY A 171 9.79 48.53 34.90
CA GLY A 171 11.15 49.07 35.14
C GLY A 171 12.28 48.28 34.49
N PHE A 172 11.95 47.16 33.86
CA PHE A 172 12.87 46.15 33.35
C PHE A 172 12.90 46.04 31.83
N PHE A 173 12.08 46.87 31.16
CA PHE A 173 12.11 47.12 29.73
C PHE A 173 13.05 48.31 29.46
N ASN A 174 13.88 48.25 28.42
CA ASN A 174 14.58 49.43 27.94
C ASN A 174 13.55 50.47 27.45
N ASN A 175 13.51 51.64 28.09
CA ASN A 175 12.72 52.80 27.66
C ASN A 175 11.22 52.53 27.38
N SER A 176 10.39 52.30 28.40
CA SER A 176 8.90 52.36 28.30
C SER A 176 8.20 51.50 27.22
N GLU A 177 8.94 50.65 26.51
CA GLU A 177 8.45 49.88 25.35
C GLU A 177 8.10 48.45 25.79
N PHE A 178 6.85 48.26 26.22
CA PHE A 178 6.29 46.95 26.53
C PHE A 178 6.21 46.00 25.32
N GLY A 179 6.41 46.51 24.10
CA GLY A 179 6.49 45.72 22.87
C GLY A 179 7.67 44.73 22.82
N ASN A 180 8.56 44.77 23.82
CA ASN A 180 9.72 43.89 23.87
C ASN A 180 9.46 42.52 24.52
N PHE A 181 8.31 42.30 25.17
CA PHE A 181 7.86 40.99 25.68
C PHE A 181 6.36 40.85 25.40
N SER A 182 5.98 39.82 24.67
CA SER A 182 4.58 39.47 24.40
C SER A 182 4.26 38.08 24.90
N LEU A 183 3.08 37.93 25.50
CA LEU A 183 2.40 36.64 25.53
C LEU A 183 1.78 36.42 24.16
N ASP A 184 2.07 35.27 23.56
CA ASP A 184 1.51 34.87 22.27
C ASP A 184 0.23 34.05 22.48
N ASN A 185 0.24 33.11 23.42
CA ASN A 185 -0.94 32.28 23.74
C ASN A 185 -0.94 31.85 25.21
N VAL A 186 -2.13 31.70 25.79
CA VAL A 186 -2.34 31.01 27.07
C VAL A 186 -3.23 29.80 26.83
N THR A 187 -2.75 28.60 27.18
CA THR A 187 -3.54 27.36 27.15
C THR A 187 -3.82 26.90 28.58
N LEU A 188 -5.09 26.87 28.97
CA LEU A 188 -5.56 26.40 30.26
C LEU A 188 -6.11 24.99 30.13
N THR A 189 -5.94 24.19 31.17
CA THR A 189 -6.48 22.83 31.25
C THR A 189 -7.27 22.66 32.54
N SER A 190 -8.36 21.90 32.49
CA SER A 190 -9.26 21.69 33.62
C SER A 190 -9.06 20.31 34.28
N MET A 191 -9.54 20.16 35.52
CA MET A 191 -9.50 18.90 36.28
C MET A 191 -10.35 17.78 35.66
N ALA A 192 -11.28 18.11 34.76
CA ALA A 192 -12.01 17.12 33.97
C ALA A 192 -11.15 16.50 32.85
N SER A 193 -10.02 17.13 32.51
CA SER A 193 -9.10 16.63 31.48
C SER A 193 -8.29 15.44 31.98
N SER A 194 -8.08 14.45 31.09
CA SER A 194 -7.11 13.36 31.32
C SER A 194 -5.66 13.77 31.06
N ALA A 195 -5.37 15.02 30.68
CA ALA A 195 -4.01 15.52 30.50
C ALA A 195 -3.21 15.41 31.82
N ALA A 196 -1.98 14.90 31.79
CA ALA A 196 -1.16 14.70 32.98
C ALA A 196 -0.87 16.02 33.72
N SER A 197 -0.95 16.03 35.04
CA SER A 197 -0.22 17.02 35.85
C SER A 197 1.14 16.41 36.18
N ASN A 198 2.23 17.03 35.74
CA ASN A 198 3.56 16.51 36.03
C ASN A 198 4.13 17.21 37.26
N ASP A 199 4.64 16.45 38.22
CA ASP A 199 5.52 17.01 39.23
C ASP A 199 6.87 17.35 38.58
N TYR A 200 7.48 18.46 38.99
CA TYR A 200 8.77 18.85 38.45
C TYR A 200 9.80 19.12 39.56
N ILE A 201 11.03 18.73 39.29
CA ILE A 201 12.21 19.34 39.90
C ILE A 201 12.66 20.43 38.94
N VAL A 202 12.52 21.69 39.31
CA VAL A 202 13.06 22.82 38.53
C VAL A 202 14.29 23.37 39.24
N ASP A 203 15.44 23.30 38.59
CA ASP A 203 16.69 23.87 39.07
C ASP A 203 17.14 25.04 38.17
N THR A 204 17.19 26.23 38.77
CA THR A 204 17.71 27.45 38.12
C THR A 204 19.22 27.58 38.25
N LEU A 205 19.89 26.57 38.81
CA LEU A 205 21.34 26.46 38.93
C LEU A 205 21.99 27.60 39.74
N ALA A 206 21.24 28.14 40.71
CA ALA A 206 21.73 29.17 41.63
C ALA A 206 22.69 28.62 42.70
N SER A 207 22.54 27.35 43.06
CA SER A 207 23.41 26.57 43.95
C SER A 207 23.38 25.10 43.52
N PHE A 208 24.12 24.23 44.22
CA PHE A 208 24.10 22.77 43.97
C PHE A 208 23.20 22.00 44.94
N ASP A 209 22.34 22.68 45.69
CA ASP A 209 21.56 22.06 46.78
C ASP A 209 20.46 21.10 46.29
N LYS A 210 20.06 21.21 45.01
CA LYS A 210 19.06 20.34 44.37
C LYS A 210 19.66 19.08 43.74
N LEU A 211 20.99 18.95 43.75
CA LEU A 211 21.65 17.75 43.26
C LEU A 211 21.49 16.59 44.23
N ALA A 212 21.52 15.37 43.70
CA ALA A 212 21.50 14.14 44.48
C ALA A 212 22.65 14.10 45.50
N ALA A 213 22.41 13.46 46.65
CA ALA A 213 23.43 13.29 47.67
C ALA A 213 24.66 12.55 47.10
N GLY A 214 25.85 13.14 47.25
CA GLY A 214 27.09 12.58 46.69
C GLY A 214 27.38 12.97 45.24
N ALA A 215 26.56 13.84 44.62
CA ALA A 215 26.87 14.39 43.30
C ALA A 215 28.25 15.07 43.26
N VAL A 216 29.03 14.77 42.23
CA VAL A 216 30.41 15.25 42.10
C VAL A 216 30.44 16.60 41.39
N THR A 217 30.84 17.66 42.10
CA THR A 217 30.88 19.04 41.59
C THR A 217 32.29 19.63 41.44
N SER A 218 33.36 18.82 41.60
CA SER A 218 34.76 19.27 41.67
C SER A 218 35.32 19.96 40.41
N ASN A 219 34.57 19.97 39.30
CA ASN A 219 34.89 20.70 38.07
C ASN A 219 33.67 21.52 37.55
N LEU A 220 32.73 21.83 38.44
CA LEU A 220 31.56 22.64 38.15
C LEU A 220 31.58 23.86 39.07
N HIS A 221 31.24 25.01 38.51
CA HIS A 221 31.18 26.26 39.24
C HIS A 221 29.88 26.97 38.90
N ALA A 222 29.08 27.29 39.92
CA ALA A 222 27.94 28.17 39.79
C ALA A 222 28.43 29.62 39.79
N VAL A 223 28.26 30.33 38.67
CA VAL A 223 28.81 31.67 38.44
C VAL A 223 27.69 32.68 38.28
N ALA A 224 27.77 33.79 39.02
CA ALA A 224 26.88 34.93 38.84
C ALA A 224 27.07 35.52 37.43
N ASN A 225 26.00 35.52 36.65
CA ASN A 225 25.97 35.93 35.26
C ASN A 225 25.99 37.47 35.17
N VAL A 226 27.20 38.04 35.08
CA VAL A 226 27.43 39.49 34.87
C VAL A 226 27.58 39.87 33.39
N ASP A 227 27.66 38.88 32.49
CA ASP A 227 27.76 39.11 31.05
C ASP A 227 26.36 39.37 30.48
N TRP A 228 26.09 40.61 30.06
CA TRP A 228 24.83 41.01 29.41
C TRP A 228 24.51 40.17 28.16
N ASP A 229 25.52 39.51 27.57
CA ASP A 229 25.42 38.69 26.36
C ASP A 229 24.72 37.34 26.50
N VAL A 230 24.52 36.88 27.74
CA VAL A 230 24.08 35.50 28.04
C VAL A 230 22.80 35.46 28.88
N GLN A 231 22.03 36.56 28.94
CA GLN A 231 20.79 36.58 29.73
C GLN A 231 19.66 35.82 29.01
N THR A 232 19.24 34.69 29.58
CA THR A 232 17.95 34.04 29.30
C THR A 232 16.97 34.32 30.41
N PHE A 233 16.04 35.22 30.14
CA PHE A 233 14.73 35.37 30.78
C PHE A 233 14.60 35.35 32.32
N SER A 234 15.64 35.17 33.14
CA SER A 234 15.53 35.18 34.61
C SER A 234 16.82 34.84 35.37
N ASN A 235 17.78 34.11 34.76
CA ASN A 235 18.81 33.43 35.57
C ASN A 235 20.09 34.27 35.70
N LEU A 236 20.24 34.84 36.91
CA LEU A 236 21.42 35.57 37.36
C LEU A 236 22.62 34.65 37.66
N THR A 237 22.47 33.32 37.53
CA THR A 237 23.51 32.33 37.78
C THR A 237 23.48 31.28 36.68
N ASN A 238 24.65 30.78 36.28
CA ASN A 238 24.80 29.62 35.40
C ASN A 238 25.79 28.64 36.01
N VAL A 239 25.75 27.39 35.56
CA VAL A 239 26.80 26.42 35.86
C VAL A 239 27.70 26.27 34.66
N GLU A 240 29.00 26.50 34.88
CA GLU A 240 30.04 26.28 33.89
C GLU A 240 31.10 25.31 34.42
N ARG A 241 31.91 24.80 33.50
CA ARG A 241 33.06 23.96 33.86
C ARG A 241 34.23 24.83 34.31
N LEU A 242 35.02 24.38 35.29
CA LEU A 242 36.30 25.06 35.61
C LEU A 242 37.36 24.79 34.54
N ASP A 243 37.33 23.58 33.98
CA ASP A 243 38.13 23.16 32.83
C ASP A 243 37.27 22.24 31.94
N ALA A 244 36.91 22.75 30.76
CA ALA A 244 36.12 22.02 29.77
C ALA A 244 36.94 21.01 28.94
N THR A 245 38.26 20.89 29.15
CA THR A 245 39.07 19.85 28.52
C THR A 245 39.06 18.53 29.28
N LEU A 246 38.64 18.54 30.54
CA LEU A 246 38.47 17.34 31.35
C LEU A 246 37.20 16.58 30.96
N GLU A 247 37.15 15.28 31.25
CA GLU A 247 36.00 14.39 30.95
C GLU A 247 34.65 14.98 31.37
N ASP A 248 33.60 14.71 30.58
CA ASP A 248 32.22 15.17 30.78
C ASP A 248 31.78 15.16 32.25
N LYS A 249 31.04 16.19 32.65
CA LYS A 249 30.53 16.30 34.02
C LYS A 249 29.04 16.53 34.05
N GLY A 250 28.37 15.69 34.84
CA GLY A 250 26.92 15.68 34.93
C GLY A 250 26.40 16.27 36.23
N LEU A 251 25.38 17.12 36.09
CA LEU A 251 24.51 17.53 37.18
C LEU A 251 23.54 16.38 37.44
N THR A 252 23.69 15.74 38.61
CA THR A 252 22.97 14.52 38.95
C THR A 252 21.82 14.85 39.90
N TYR A 253 20.62 14.41 39.54
CA TYR A 253 19.38 14.63 40.27
C TYR A 253 18.76 13.29 40.62
N GLU A 254 18.12 13.22 41.79
CA GLU A 254 17.33 12.06 42.22
C GLU A 254 15.88 12.52 42.37
N VAL A 255 14.94 11.79 41.76
CA VAL A 255 13.51 12.06 41.97
C VAL A 255 13.05 11.54 43.33
N PRO A 256 11.97 12.10 43.93
CA PRO A 256 11.49 11.67 45.24
C PRO A 256 11.29 10.15 45.36
N ALA A 257 11.46 9.60 46.56
CA ALA A 257 11.32 8.17 46.81
C ALA A 257 9.94 7.66 46.37
N GLY A 258 9.93 6.55 45.61
CA GLY A 258 8.71 5.96 45.05
C GLY A 258 8.24 6.57 43.74
N LYS A 259 8.90 7.61 43.23
CA LYS A 259 8.63 8.22 41.92
C LYS A 259 9.66 7.79 40.86
N GLU A 260 9.31 8.03 39.60
CA GLU A 260 10.18 7.84 38.45
C GLU A 260 10.27 9.12 37.62
N ALA A 261 11.46 9.42 37.11
CA ALA A 261 11.67 10.49 36.14
C ALA A 261 11.04 10.10 34.80
N LYS A 262 10.24 10.99 34.22
CA LYS A 262 9.51 10.77 32.98
C LYS A 262 10.04 11.61 31.83
N SER A 263 10.45 12.86 32.11
CA SER A 263 10.96 13.79 31.10
C SER A 263 12.10 14.66 31.65
N VAL A 264 12.97 15.15 30.78
CA VAL A 264 14.06 16.07 31.16
C VAL A 264 14.14 17.20 30.15
N TYR A 265 14.14 18.42 30.64
CA TYR A 265 14.46 19.60 29.88
C TYR A 265 15.68 20.28 30.49
N ALA A 266 16.69 20.63 29.70
CA ALA A 266 17.75 21.51 30.14
C ALA A 266 18.12 22.51 29.06
N GLU A 267 18.62 23.68 29.47
CA GLU A 267 18.99 24.77 28.56
C GLU A 267 20.28 25.45 28.98
N GLY A 268 20.93 26.05 27.99
CA GLY A 268 22.16 26.79 28.19
C GLY A 268 22.72 27.35 26.89
N TYR A 269 24.02 27.62 26.91
CA TYR A 269 24.73 28.35 25.86
C TYR A 269 26.12 27.80 25.62
N PHE A 270 26.53 27.88 24.36
CA PHE A 270 27.92 27.76 23.94
C PHE A 270 28.37 29.10 23.36
N ASN A 271 29.59 29.54 23.59
CA ASN A 271 30.19 30.72 22.91
C ASN A 271 30.88 30.36 21.59
N PHE A 272 30.75 29.12 21.14
CA PHE A 272 31.20 28.60 19.86
C PHE A 272 30.14 27.65 19.30
N LEU A 273 30.35 27.18 18.06
CA LEU A 273 29.57 26.08 17.48
C LEU A 273 30.18 24.77 17.97
N PRO A 274 29.56 24.04 18.93
CA PRO A 274 30.22 22.90 19.54
C PRO A 274 30.07 21.64 18.70
N SER A 275 31.05 20.74 18.79
CA SER A 275 30.97 19.39 18.21
C SER A 275 30.10 18.43 19.04
N LYS A 276 29.82 18.78 20.30
CA LYS A 276 29.02 18.02 21.27
C LYS A 276 28.09 18.94 22.02
N TYR A 277 26.89 18.45 22.34
CA TYR A 277 25.88 19.22 23.07
C TYR A 277 25.61 18.61 24.45
N PHE A 278 24.67 19.19 25.21
CA PHE A 278 24.26 18.63 26.48
C PHE A 278 23.57 17.29 26.30
N GLU A 279 23.88 16.33 27.16
CA GLU A 279 23.26 15.01 27.12
C GLU A 279 22.49 14.72 28.40
N VAL A 280 21.38 14.01 28.29
CA VAL A 280 20.62 13.45 29.40
C VAL A 280 20.95 11.98 29.53
N TRP A 281 21.30 11.57 30.75
CA TRP A 281 21.60 10.18 31.08
C TRP A 281 20.69 9.71 32.20
N ALA A 282 20.17 8.50 32.09
CA ALA A 282 19.22 7.91 33.02
C ALA A 282 19.86 6.76 33.81
N SER A 283 19.43 6.59 35.06
CA SER A 283 19.86 5.47 35.90
C SER A 283 18.77 5.09 36.92
N PRO A 284 18.51 3.79 37.13
CA PRO A 284 17.60 3.33 38.17
C PRO A 284 18.22 3.36 39.58
N ASP A 285 19.55 3.21 39.69
CA ASP A 285 20.28 2.98 40.94
C ASP A 285 21.30 4.06 41.30
N GLY A 286 21.57 4.99 40.37
CA GLY A 286 22.55 6.06 40.54
C GLY A 286 24.00 5.60 40.39
N ALA A 287 24.25 4.33 40.05
CA ALA A 287 25.58 3.75 39.86
C ALA A 287 25.95 3.62 38.38
N THR A 288 25.03 3.11 37.55
CA THR A 288 25.25 2.95 36.11
C THR A 288 24.29 3.85 35.33
N TYR A 289 24.85 4.70 34.48
CA TYR A 289 24.08 5.63 33.66
C TYR A 289 24.07 5.20 32.20
N THR A 290 22.91 5.23 31.57
CA THR A 290 22.72 5.02 30.13
C THR A 290 22.32 6.34 29.46
N ASN A 291 22.87 6.63 28.27
CA ASN A 291 22.52 7.83 27.53
C ASN A 291 21.04 7.74 27.13
N ALA A 292 20.23 8.68 27.62
CA ALA A 292 18.81 8.82 27.32
C ALA A 292 18.54 10.00 26.37
N THR A 293 19.60 10.70 25.94
CA THR A 293 19.53 11.72 24.89
C THR A 293 19.12 11.04 23.60
N GLN A 294 17.99 11.46 23.06
CA GLN A 294 17.47 10.95 21.80
C GLN A 294 18.04 11.80 20.66
N SER A 295 18.07 11.30 19.42
CA SER A 295 18.39 12.12 18.23
C SER A 295 17.37 13.26 17.98
N SER A 296 16.23 13.24 18.69
CA SER A 296 15.23 14.30 18.78
C SER A 296 15.52 15.33 19.87
N SER A 297 16.41 15.01 20.81
CA SER A 297 16.84 15.94 21.85
C SER A 297 17.54 17.09 21.16
N TYR A 298 16.79 18.17 21.07
CA TYR A 298 16.96 19.21 20.08
C TYR A 298 18.31 19.91 20.23
N HIS A 299 19.19 19.81 19.22
CA HIS A 299 20.46 20.54 19.22
C HIS A 299 20.72 21.16 17.86
N LYS A 300 20.23 22.39 17.61
CA LYS A 300 20.74 23.17 16.46
C LYS A 300 20.91 24.68 16.71
N PRO A 301 22.07 25.24 16.32
CA PRO A 301 22.31 26.69 16.21
C PRO A 301 21.52 27.33 15.06
N ALA A 302 21.05 28.56 15.25
CA ALA A 302 20.74 29.45 14.14
C ALA A 302 22.02 29.79 13.33
N VAL A 303 21.90 29.87 12.00
CA VAL A 303 22.97 30.01 10.98
C VAL A 303 23.80 31.30 11.20
N PRO A 304 25.07 31.37 10.73
CA PRO A 304 26.14 32.19 11.31
C PRO A 304 26.06 33.65 10.86
N TYR A 305 26.07 34.57 11.82
CA TYR A 305 26.47 35.95 11.61
C TYR A 305 27.21 36.40 12.88
N ASP A 306 28.54 36.40 12.77
CA ASP A 306 29.55 36.73 13.79
C ASP A 306 29.40 36.10 15.20
N SER A 307 30.54 35.68 15.74
CA SER A 307 30.71 35.14 17.09
C SER A 307 29.99 35.99 18.14
N ASN A 308 29.22 35.39 19.05
CA ASN A 308 29.33 35.67 20.49
C ASN A 308 28.64 34.64 21.42
N TRP A 309 27.39 34.16 21.21
CA TRP A 309 26.79 33.08 22.03
C TRP A 309 25.62 32.34 21.32
N VAL A 310 25.66 31.00 21.31
CA VAL A 310 24.71 30.06 20.69
C VAL A 310 23.79 29.45 21.76
N PRO A 311 22.48 29.76 21.77
CA PRO A 311 21.52 29.08 22.64
C PRO A 311 21.40 27.60 22.30
N THR A 312 21.20 26.78 23.32
CA THR A 312 20.94 25.35 23.18
C THR A 312 19.95 24.88 24.22
N SER A 313 19.22 23.83 23.91
CA SER A 313 18.41 23.08 24.87
C SER A 313 18.62 21.59 24.65
N VAL A 314 18.10 20.78 25.55
CA VAL A 314 17.95 19.34 25.41
C VAL A 314 16.58 19.04 26.02
N ASP A 315 15.66 18.51 25.22
CA ASP A 315 14.34 18.08 25.68
C ASP A 315 14.20 16.58 25.41
N VAL A 316 13.96 15.81 26.46
CA VAL A 316 13.75 14.37 26.45
C VAL A 316 12.36 14.14 26.99
N GLY A 317 11.40 13.91 26.09
CA GLY A 317 9.99 13.73 26.44
C GLY A 317 9.74 12.44 27.22
N SER A 318 10.51 11.39 26.97
CA SER A 318 10.34 10.05 27.57
C SER A 318 11.67 9.46 28.05
N LEU A 319 11.72 9.03 29.31
CA LEU A 319 12.84 8.30 29.91
C LEU A 319 12.54 6.80 30.07
N PRO A 320 13.57 5.94 30.15
CA PRO A 320 13.39 4.51 30.44
C PRO A 320 12.61 4.28 31.73
N ALA A 321 11.73 3.27 31.74
CA ALA A 321 10.98 2.87 32.94
C ALA A 321 11.93 2.56 34.13
N GLY A 322 11.52 2.91 35.34
CA GLY A 322 12.36 2.72 36.53
C GLY A 322 13.47 3.76 36.71
N THR A 323 13.58 4.78 35.86
CA THR A 323 14.59 5.85 36.02
C THR A 323 14.34 6.63 37.30
N ARG A 324 15.30 6.57 38.25
CA ARG A 324 15.26 7.34 39.50
C ARG A 324 16.27 8.47 39.57
N PHE A 325 17.39 8.30 38.87
CA PHE A 325 18.47 9.26 38.80
C PHE A 325 18.63 9.74 37.37
N VAL A 326 18.76 11.05 37.23
CA VAL A 326 18.98 11.72 35.94
C VAL A 326 20.28 12.50 36.03
N GLN A 327 21.11 12.40 35.02
CA GLN A 327 22.35 13.15 34.89
C GLN A 327 22.34 13.99 33.61
N VAL A 328 22.32 15.31 33.75
CA VAL A 328 22.46 16.24 32.61
C VAL A 328 23.93 16.61 32.46
N ARG A 329 24.59 16.14 31.40
CA ARG A 329 26.03 16.24 31.19
C ARG A 329 26.43 17.49 30.41
N LEU A 330 27.41 18.21 30.95
CA LEU A 330 28.19 19.21 30.23
C LEU A 330 29.36 18.52 29.52
N PRO A 331 29.45 18.61 28.18
CA PRO A 331 30.47 17.90 27.40
C PRO A 331 31.88 18.46 27.60
N ALA A 332 32.87 17.62 27.30
CA ALA A 332 34.28 17.95 27.20
C ALA A 332 34.66 18.31 25.75
N PHE A 333 35.60 19.25 25.62
CA PHE A 333 36.09 19.75 24.33
C PHE A 333 37.63 19.74 24.27
N THR A 334 38.16 19.62 23.06
CA THR A 334 39.60 19.72 22.83
C THR A 334 40.07 21.18 22.94
N SER A 335 41.36 21.40 23.26
CA SER A 335 41.93 22.75 23.31
C SER A 335 41.83 23.50 21.97
N GLY A 336 41.78 22.77 20.85
CA GLY A 336 41.61 23.34 19.51
C GLY A 336 40.20 23.89 19.26
N GLU A 337 39.18 23.31 19.90
CA GLU A 337 37.78 23.77 19.78
C GLU A 337 37.50 24.97 20.66
N LEU A 338 38.19 25.10 21.80
CA LEU A 338 37.92 26.17 22.76
C LEU A 338 38.51 27.54 22.34
N TYR A 339 39.45 27.62 21.39
CA TYR A 339 40.07 28.88 20.88
C TYR A 339 40.42 29.94 21.95
N GLY A 340 40.76 29.52 23.18
CA GLY A 340 41.04 30.44 24.31
C GLY A 340 39.80 31.08 24.97
N MET A 341 38.59 30.63 24.64
CA MET A 341 37.31 31.12 25.14
C MET A 341 36.74 30.25 26.28
N LYS A 342 35.82 30.84 27.08
CA LYS A 342 35.19 30.23 28.27
C LYS A 342 34.21 29.08 27.92
N HIS A 343 33.88 28.28 28.92
CA HIS A 343 33.26 26.94 28.87
C HIS A 343 31.75 26.92 28.48
N PRO A 344 31.17 25.74 28.16
CA PRO A 344 29.72 25.59 28.07
C PRO A 344 29.03 26.03 29.36
N LYS A 345 27.91 26.74 29.23
CA LYS A 345 27.14 27.28 30.36
C LYS A 345 25.75 26.71 30.36
N MET A 346 25.35 26.05 31.44
CA MET A 346 23.97 25.59 31.63
C MET A 346 23.23 26.59 32.51
N THR A 347 22.01 26.94 32.14
CA THR A 347 21.21 27.94 32.83
C THR A 347 20.03 27.35 33.58
N ARG A 348 19.47 26.22 33.15
CA ARG A 348 18.33 25.59 33.83
C ARG A 348 18.28 24.09 33.54
N VAL A 349 17.79 23.34 34.52
CA VAL A 349 17.37 21.94 34.37
C VAL A 349 15.97 21.80 34.95
N ALA A 350 15.11 21.05 34.29
CA ALA A 350 13.80 20.65 34.77
C ALA A 350 13.61 19.14 34.53
N ILE A 351 13.17 18.42 35.57
CA ILE A 351 12.92 16.99 35.50
C ILE A 351 11.46 16.76 35.87
N GLY A 352 10.67 16.28 34.91
CA GLY A 352 9.32 15.82 35.15
C GLY A 352 9.34 14.42 35.75
N TYR A 353 8.59 14.19 36.82
CA TYR A 353 8.50 12.90 37.49
C TYR A 353 7.06 12.56 37.88
N GLY A 354 6.78 11.28 38.07
CA GLY A 354 5.46 10.76 38.39
C GLY A 354 5.50 9.37 39.02
N ASP A 355 4.33 8.80 39.28
CA ASP A 355 4.25 7.44 39.82
C ASP A 355 4.66 6.39 38.75
N PRO A 356 5.29 5.27 39.16
CA PRO A 356 5.68 4.19 38.24
C PRO A 356 4.53 3.63 37.40
N ALA A 357 3.32 3.58 37.99
CA ALA A 357 2.13 2.97 37.37
C ALA A 357 1.29 3.95 36.53
N ASP A 358 1.62 5.24 36.52
CA ASP A 358 0.89 6.26 35.75
C ASP A 358 1.50 6.35 34.35
N ASP A 359 0.84 5.74 33.36
CA ASP A 359 1.19 5.76 31.92
C ASP A 359 0.70 7.05 31.23
N THR A 360 0.62 8.14 31.99
CA THR A 360 0.36 9.45 31.40
C THR A 360 1.61 9.87 30.64
N GLY A 361 1.62 9.56 29.35
CA GLY A 361 2.76 9.64 28.44
C GLY A 361 3.51 10.99 28.37
N PRO A 362 4.56 11.04 27.54
CA PRO A 362 5.48 12.18 27.44
C PRO A 362 4.77 13.51 27.14
N VAL A 363 5.32 14.60 27.69
CA VAL A 363 4.87 15.99 27.46
C VAL A 363 5.11 16.35 25.98
N GLU A 364 4.05 16.74 25.28
CA GLU A 364 4.12 17.31 23.92
C GLU A 364 5.16 18.45 23.84
N THR A 365 6.20 18.24 23.03
CA THR A 365 7.13 19.27 22.61
C THR A 365 6.66 19.79 21.25
N PRO A 366 6.55 21.11 21.01
CA PRO A 366 6.14 21.62 19.70
C PRO A 366 7.00 21.06 18.56
N GLY A 367 6.35 20.56 17.51
CA GLY A 367 7.02 19.86 16.41
C GLY A 367 7.43 18.43 16.71
N GLN A 368 6.90 17.81 17.78
CA GLN A 368 7.03 16.38 18.04
C GLN A 368 5.66 15.76 18.35
N THR A 369 5.45 14.53 17.89
CA THR A 369 4.26 13.74 18.23
C THR A 369 4.63 12.27 18.29
N THR A 370 3.78 11.47 18.92
CA THR A 370 3.87 9.99 18.87
C THR A 370 2.65 9.46 18.13
N ILE A 371 2.88 8.65 17.11
CA ILE A 371 1.84 7.95 16.35
C ILE A 371 1.72 6.55 16.92
N LYS A 372 0.56 6.25 17.49
CA LYS A 372 0.32 4.99 18.20
C LYS A 372 -0.07 3.85 17.29
N GLN A 373 0.25 2.63 17.71
CA GLN A 373 -0.26 1.44 17.06
C GLN A 373 -1.77 1.33 17.32
N ALA A 374 -2.56 1.15 16.27
CA ALA A 374 -3.98 0.91 16.39
C ALA A 374 -4.23 -0.45 17.04
N ALA A 375 -5.25 -0.56 17.89
CA ALA A 375 -5.65 -1.84 18.50
C ALA A 375 -6.18 -2.85 17.45
N GLY A 376 -6.53 -2.38 16.27
CA GLY A 376 -6.97 -3.14 15.10
C GLY A 376 -7.19 -2.20 13.91
N ALA A 377 -7.60 -2.74 12.76
CA ALA A 377 -7.87 -1.94 11.58
C ALA A 377 -8.99 -0.89 11.84
N ILE A 378 -8.75 0.36 11.43
CA ILE A 378 -9.72 1.45 11.58
C ILE A 378 -10.62 1.49 10.35
N SER A 379 -11.95 1.48 10.58
CA SER A 379 -12.94 1.54 9.51
C SER A 379 -13.02 2.94 8.92
N ILE A 380 -12.67 3.12 7.64
CA ILE A 380 -12.78 4.40 6.93
C ILE A 380 -14.24 4.67 6.54
N ASN A 381 -14.96 5.39 7.41
CA ASN A 381 -16.37 5.73 7.23
C ASN A 381 -16.62 7.25 7.22
N GLY A 382 -15.56 8.03 7.45
CA GLY A 382 -15.56 9.48 7.47
C GLY A 382 -15.84 10.07 8.85
N ALA A 383 -16.01 9.25 9.89
CA ALA A 383 -16.24 9.70 11.27
C ALA A 383 -14.98 9.51 12.10
N VAL A 384 -14.40 10.63 12.53
CA VAL A 384 -13.41 10.61 13.61
C VAL A 384 -14.18 10.51 14.94
N GLU A 385 -14.24 9.30 15.50
CA GLU A 385 -15.00 9.00 16.71
C GLU A 385 -14.38 9.68 17.94
N LEU A 386 -15.01 10.74 18.43
CA LEU A 386 -14.61 11.45 19.63
C LEU A 386 -15.70 11.32 20.70
N ASP A 387 -15.31 11.27 21.97
CA ASP A 387 -16.26 11.44 23.07
C ASP A 387 -16.77 12.90 23.15
N ASP A 388 -17.71 13.17 24.05
CA ASP A 388 -18.20 14.53 24.35
C ASP A 388 -17.05 15.48 24.73
N ASN A 389 -15.93 14.90 25.13
CA ASN A 389 -14.71 15.58 25.49
C ASN A 389 -13.71 15.68 24.33
N GLY A 390 -14.12 15.49 23.07
CA GLY A 390 -13.24 15.61 21.91
C GLY A 390 -12.02 14.67 21.94
N LYS A 391 -12.02 13.65 22.80
CA LYS A 391 -10.96 12.66 22.93
C LYS A 391 -11.26 11.48 22.00
N PRO A 392 -10.26 10.94 21.30
CA PRO A 392 -10.44 9.77 20.46
C PRO A 392 -11.01 8.56 21.18
N THR A 393 -12.02 7.95 20.56
CA THR A 393 -12.72 6.73 20.99
C THR A 393 -12.76 5.71 19.86
N GLY A 394 -13.26 4.51 20.16
CA GLY A 394 -13.38 3.40 19.20
C GLY A 394 -12.05 3.12 18.48
N GLY A 395 -12.07 3.13 17.14
CA GLY A 395 -10.87 2.84 16.34
C GLY A 395 -9.71 3.82 16.57
N TRP A 396 -10.02 5.07 16.96
CA TRP A 396 -9.03 6.11 17.21
C TRP A 396 -8.55 6.16 18.66
N GLN A 397 -9.03 5.27 19.52
CA GLN A 397 -8.74 5.31 20.96
C GLN A 397 -7.25 5.41 21.25
N GLY A 398 -6.86 6.45 21.99
CA GLY A 398 -5.48 6.67 22.43
C GLY A 398 -4.59 7.39 21.42
N ALA A 399 -5.05 7.63 20.18
CA ALA A 399 -4.31 8.40 19.18
C ALA A 399 -4.04 9.84 19.66
N ASN A 400 -2.85 10.35 19.33
CA ASN A 400 -2.51 11.75 19.57
C ASN A 400 -2.94 12.60 18.37
N ALA A 401 -3.40 13.83 18.63
CA ALA A 401 -3.67 14.81 17.59
C ALA A 401 -2.54 15.83 17.48
N ILE A 402 -2.12 16.11 16.26
CA ILE A 402 -1.45 17.38 15.96
C ILE A 402 -2.50 18.44 15.69
N THR A 403 -2.23 19.68 16.10
CA THR A 403 -3.14 20.80 15.91
C THR A 403 -2.59 21.76 14.87
N LEU A 404 -3.34 21.97 13.79
CA LEU A 404 -3.11 22.99 12.78
C LEU A 404 -3.92 24.22 13.23
N THR A 405 -3.23 25.16 13.87
CA THR A 405 -3.87 26.38 14.37
C THR A 405 -4.05 27.33 13.20
N GLY A 406 -5.29 27.58 12.79
CA GLY A 406 -5.60 28.62 11.81
C GLY A 406 -6.06 29.92 12.46
N ILE A 407 -6.99 30.60 11.79
CA ILE A 407 -7.54 31.89 12.22
C ILE A 407 -9.02 31.74 12.54
N THR A 408 -9.55 32.59 13.42
CA THR A 408 -10.99 32.83 13.51
C THR A 408 -11.32 34.02 12.61
N ASP A 409 -12.30 33.86 11.72
CA ASP A 409 -12.70 34.92 10.80
C ASP A 409 -13.51 36.02 11.50
N THR A 410 -13.86 37.08 10.77
CA THR A 410 -14.62 38.21 11.32
C THR A 410 -16.05 37.85 11.77
N ASN A 411 -16.55 36.68 11.36
CA ASN A 411 -17.86 36.16 11.77
C ASN A 411 -17.77 35.29 13.03
N GLY A 412 -16.56 35.08 13.56
CA GLY A 412 -16.31 34.20 14.70
C GLY A 412 -16.19 32.73 14.31
N ASP A 413 -15.99 32.41 13.03
CA ASP A 413 -15.88 31.05 12.55
C ASP A 413 -14.42 30.61 12.45
N ASP A 414 -14.11 29.45 13.01
CA ASP A 414 -12.74 28.94 13.08
C ASP A 414 -12.30 28.29 11.76
N HIS A 415 -11.06 28.56 11.40
CA HIS A 415 -10.30 27.82 10.39
C HIS A 415 -9.19 27.04 11.08
N GLY A 416 -9.08 25.74 10.83
CA GLY A 416 -8.02 24.92 11.41
C GLY A 416 -8.35 23.44 11.41
N ALA A 417 -7.46 22.62 11.96
CA ALA A 417 -7.69 21.19 12.06
C ALA A 417 -7.04 20.55 13.30
N LYS A 418 -7.68 19.52 13.83
CA LYS A 418 -7.03 18.49 14.65
C LYS A 418 -6.84 17.25 13.79
N VAL A 419 -5.61 16.81 13.61
CA VAL A 419 -5.26 15.65 12.79
C VAL A 419 -4.69 14.55 13.67
N TYR A 420 -5.39 13.44 13.74
CA TYR A 420 -5.07 12.24 14.47
C TYR A 420 -4.35 11.26 13.55
N PHE A 421 -3.34 10.60 14.10
CA PHE A 421 -2.62 9.53 13.40
C PHE A 421 -2.62 8.27 14.25
N SER A 422 -2.80 7.14 13.58
CA SER A 422 -2.53 5.83 14.14
C SER A 422 -1.97 4.95 13.03
N TYR A 423 -1.21 3.92 13.37
CA TYR A 423 -0.67 3.00 12.38
C TYR A 423 -1.07 1.57 12.70
N ASP A 424 -1.23 0.73 11.69
CA ASP A 424 -1.21 -0.71 11.86
C ASP A 424 -0.09 -1.33 11.01
N ALA A 425 -0.20 -2.62 10.76
CA ALA A 425 0.75 -3.36 9.97
C ALA A 425 0.95 -2.79 8.54
N ASP A 426 -0.11 -2.25 7.95
CA ASP A 426 -0.18 -1.96 6.51
C ASP A 426 -0.46 -0.49 6.20
N ASN A 427 -1.13 0.22 7.11
CA ASN A 427 -1.64 1.56 6.88
C ASN A 427 -1.21 2.54 7.97
N LEU A 428 -0.92 3.76 7.53
CA LEU A 428 -1.02 4.95 8.37
C LEU A 428 -2.44 5.51 8.23
N TYR A 429 -3.21 5.41 9.31
CA TYR A 429 -4.53 6.03 9.41
C TYR A 429 -4.40 7.51 9.73
N VAL A 430 -5.13 8.33 8.98
CA VAL A 430 -5.23 9.78 9.18
C VAL A 430 -6.68 10.15 9.40
N GLY A 431 -6.99 10.73 10.56
CA GLY A 431 -8.32 11.21 10.91
C GLY A 431 -8.23 12.70 11.16
N ALA A 432 -8.96 13.53 10.41
CA ALA A 432 -8.93 14.97 10.57
C ALA A 432 -10.30 15.50 10.94
N VAL A 433 -10.36 16.32 11.99
CA VAL A 433 -11.51 17.16 12.31
C VAL A 433 -11.16 18.58 11.90
N ILE A 434 -11.84 19.10 10.88
CA ILE A 434 -11.48 20.33 10.19
C ILE A 434 -12.58 21.36 10.43
N ALA A 435 -12.18 22.50 10.98
CA ALA A 435 -13.01 23.70 11.06
C ALA A 435 -12.78 24.51 9.77
N ASP A 436 -13.86 24.72 9.03
CA ASP A 436 -13.85 25.37 7.72
C ASP A 436 -15.25 25.94 7.47
N PRO A 437 -15.43 27.27 7.51
CA PRO A 437 -16.74 27.90 7.33
C PRO A 437 -17.33 27.71 5.92
N THR A 438 -16.51 27.29 4.95
CA THR A 438 -16.91 26.95 3.59
C THR A 438 -16.56 25.51 3.24
N PRO A 439 -17.07 24.50 3.98
CA PRO A 439 -16.41 23.21 4.03
C PRO A 439 -16.60 22.39 2.76
N MET A 440 -15.53 21.68 2.40
CA MET A 440 -15.48 20.64 1.36
C MET A 440 -15.62 21.19 -0.07
N ILE A 441 -15.10 22.39 -0.36
CA ILE A 441 -15.06 23.02 -1.68
C ILE A 441 -13.75 22.68 -2.39
N ASN A 442 -13.81 21.66 -3.23
CA ASN A 442 -12.74 21.37 -4.17
C ASN A 442 -13.29 20.69 -5.43
N GLU A 443 -13.38 21.44 -6.53
CA GLU A 443 -13.80 20.93 -7.84
C GLU A 443 -12.63 20.40 -8.67
N ASN A 444 -11.39 20.62 -8.23
CA ASN A 444 -10.19 20.19 -8.93
C ASN A 444 -9.99 18.68 -8.80
N THR A 445 -9.37 18.06 -9.80
CA THR A 445 -8.99 16.65 -9.79
C THR A 445 -7.54 16.47 -10.26
N GLY A 446 -7.01 15.25 -10.10
CA GLY A 446 -5.66 14.93 -10.55
C GLY A 446 -4.58 15.77 -9.87
N THR A 447 -3.60 16.24 -10.64
CA THR A 447 -2.48 17.05 -10.11
C THR A 447 -2.89 18.45 -9.65
N ASN A 448 -4.14 18.88 -9.89
CA ASN A 448 -4.65 20.18 -9.50
C ASN A 448 -5.38 20.16 -8.14
N LEU A 449 -5.42 19.01 -7.46
CA LEU A 449 -6.16 18.82 -6.21
C LEU A 449 -5.76 19.80 -5.09
N TRP A 450 -4.51 20.24 -5.07
CA TRP A 450 -3.99 21.30 -4.17
C TRP A 450 -4.71 22.66 -4.33
N GLY A 451 -5.56 22.79 -5.36
CA GLY A 451 -6.25 24.00 -5.79
C GLY A 451 -7.47 24.44 -4.98
N GLY A 452 -8.04 23.58 -4.13
CA GLY A 452 -9.21 23.84 -3.29
C GLY A 452 -9.01 23.37 -1.85
N ASP A 453 -10.08 23.06 -1.13
CA ASP A 453 -9.98 22.51 0.23
C ASP A 453 -9.28 21.16 0.19
N ASN A 454 -8.19 21.03 0.94
CA ASN A 454 -7.42 19.79 1.01
C ASN A 454 -6.52 19.75 2.25
N LEU A 455 -6.15 18.54 2.65
CA LEU A 455 -5.12 18.28 3.64
C LEU A 455 -3.87 17.74 2.94
N GLU A 456 -2.77 18.47 3.03
CA GLU A 456 -1.45 18.02 2.57
C GLU A 456 -0.66 17.45 3.74
N LEU A 457 -0.07 16.29 3.55
CA LEU A 457 0.78 15.61 4.50
C LEU A 457 2.16 15.40 3.86
N PHE A 458 3.21 15.63 4.62
CA PHE A 458 4.58 15.47 4.19
C PHE A 458 5.30 14.50 5.10
N PHE A 459 5.99 13.53 4.52
CA PHE A 459 6.68 12.46 5.24
C PHE A 459 8.12 12.33 4.76
N GLY A 460 9.06 12.17 5.70
CA GLY A 460 10.44 11.85 5.41
C GLY A 460 10.94 10.73 6.32
N THR A 461 11.44 9.64 5.74
CA THR A 461 11.72 8.40 6.49
C THR A 461 13.21 8.12 6.70
N GLU A 462 14.08 8.79 5.95
CA GLU A 462 15.55 8.69 6.08
C GLU A 462 16.16 10.00 6.58
N ASP A 463 17.45 10.03 6.90
CA ASP A 463 18.20 11.27 7.21
C ASP A 463 17.47 12.23 8.18
N THR A 464 16.74 11.70 9.15
CA THR A 464 15.85 12.47 10.06
C THR A 464 16.63 13.21 11.15
N ASP A 465 17.91 12.84 11.31
CA ASP A 465 18.86 13.50 12.18
C ASP A 465 19.78 14.44 11.38
N TYR A 466 19.36 15.70 11.26
CA TYR A 466 20.15 16.69 10.54
C TYR A 466 21.49 17.03 11.19
N SER A 467 21.77 16.60 12.43
CA SER A 467 23.13 16.73 12.96
C SER A 467 24.11 15.87 12.16
N GLN A 468 23.66 14.72 11.68
CA GLN A 468 24.41 13.81 10.81
C GLN A 468 24.28 14.22 9.33
N PHE A 469 23.12 14.76 8.94
CA PHE A 469 22.78 15.10 7.56
C PHE A 469 22.45 16.60 7.36
N PRO A 470 23.39 17.53 7.61
CA PRO A 470 23.12 18.96 7.62
C PRO A 470 22.77 19.56 6.25
N ASP A 471 23.17 18.90 5.16
CA ASP A 471 22.85 19.26 3.77
C ASP A 471 21.42 18.88 3.37
N LYS A 472 20.80 17.93 4.08
CA LYS A 472 19.46 17.38 3.79
C LYS A 472 18.30 18.17 4.37
N LYS A 473 18.57 19.34 4.97
CA LYS A 473 17.57 20.14 5.72
C LYS A 473 16.72 21.08 4.86
N ASN A 474 17.02 21.25 3.57
CA ASN A 474 16.40 22.29 2.76
C ASN A 474 15.19 21.75 2.00
N THR A 475 15.39 21.20 0.81
CA THR A 475 14.30 20.68 -0.01
C THR A 475 13.98 19.23 0.33
N MET A 476 12.80 18.78 -0.07
CA MET A 476 12.45 17.36 -0.08
C MET A 476 13.52 16.53 -0.78
N LEU A 477 13.85 15.38 -0.19
CA LEU A 477 14.66 14.33 -0.79
C LEU A 477 13.85 13.56 -1.84
N ALA A 478 14.53 12.73 -2.63
CA ALA A 478 13.86 11.87 -3.61
C ALA A 478 12.96 10.82 -2.96
N SER A 479 13.27 10.42 -1.73
CA SER A 479 12.50 9.48 -0.90
C SER A 479 11.29 10.12 -0.21
N ASP A 480 11.36 11.42 0.10
CA ASP A 480 10.31 12.14 0.82
C ASP A 480 9.00 12.17 0.02
N VAL A 481 7.89 12.11 0.74
CA VAL A 481 6.55 11.91 0.17
C VAL A 481 5.65 13.08 0.55
N GLN A 482 4.94 13.63 -0.42
CA GLN A 482 3.80 14.50 -0.20
C GLN A 482 2.53 13.74 -0.55
N VAL A 483 1.61 13.59 0.39
CA VAL A 483 0.26 13.06 0.17
C VAL A 483 -0.73 14.21 0.23
N VAL A 484 -1.58 14.36 -0.77
CA VAL A 484 -2.63 15.39 -0.79
C VAL A 484 -3.98 14.72 -0.84
N ILE A 485 -4.82 15.02 0.15
CA ILE A 485 -6.15 14.44 0.35
C ILE A 485 -7.18 15.53 0.12
N SER A 486 -8.12 15.30 -0.79
CA SER A 486 -9.21 16.24 -1.06
C SER A 486 -10.08 16.47 0.17
N GLY A 487 -10.43 17.72 0.46
CA GLY A 487 -11.50 18.06 1.38
C GLY A 487 -12.89 17.77 0.82
N SER A 488 -13.03 17.73 -0.51
CA SER A 488 -14.29 17.40 -1.19
C SER A 488 -14.35 15.93 -1.58
N ILE A 489 -15.51 15.30 -1.31
CA ILE A 489 -15.86 13.97 -1.83
C ILE A 489 -16.87 14.02 -2.98
N SER A 490 -17.22 15.22 -3.46
CA SER A 490 -18.27 15.42 -4.48
C SER A 490 -17.93 14.78 -5.82
N ASN A 491 -16.63 14.69 -6.15
CA ASN A 491 -16.11 13.99 -7.31
C ASN A 491 -15.64 12.56 -6.97
N GLY A 492 -16.14 11.99 -5.86
CA GLY A 492 -15.60 10.80 -5.21
C GLY A 492 -14.37 11.12 -4.33
N PRO A 493 -13.86 10.14 -3.57
CA PRO A 493 -12.61 10.28 -2.84
C PRO A 493 -11.45 10.54 -3.82
N GLN A 494 -10.67 11.60 -3.57
CA GLN A 494 -9.55 12.00 -4.42
C GLN A 494 -8.31 12.23 -3.56
N SER A 495 -7.18 11.69 -4.02
CA SER A 495 -5.87 11.92 -3.44
C SER A 495 -4.78 11.77 -4.50
N TYR A 496 -3.61 12.34 -4.25
CA TYR A 496 -2.40 11.99 -4.99
C TYR A 496 -1.22 11.84 -4.04
N VAL A 497 -0.22 11.09 -4.50
CA VAL A 497 1.10 11.00 -3.88
C VAL A 497 2.10 11.65 -4.83
N TYR A 498 2.94 12.53 -4.30
CA TYR A 498 4.00 13.21 -5.01
C TYR A 498 5.35 12.85 -4.39
N ARG A 499 6.22 12.25 -5.20
CA ARG A 499 7.58 11.82 -4.80
C ARG A 499 8.53 12.07 -5.97
N ASN A 500 9.68 12.68 -5.71
CA ASN A 500 10.74 12.91 -6.71
C ASN A 500 10.25 13.50 -8.04
N SER A 501 9.44 14.56 -8.00
CA SER A 501 8.85 15.22 -9.18
C SER A 501 7.83 14.39 -9.97
N ASN A 502 7.44 13.21 -9.47
CA ASN A 502 6.44 12.34 -10.08
C ASN A 502 5.16 12.32 -9.24
N PHE A 503 4.02 12.32 -9.93
CA PHE A 503 2.71 12.12 -9.33
C PHE A 503 2.26 10.68 -9.55
N SER A 504 1.80 10.03 -8.48
CA SER A 504 1.08 8.77 -8.52
C SER A 504 -0.30 8.93 -7.87
N PHE A 505 -1.21 8.03 -8.25
CA PHE A 505 -2.61 8.06 -7.80
C PHE A 505 -2.98 6.70 -7.20
N PRO A 506 -2.34 6.29 -6.09
CA PRO A 506 -2.67 5.02 -5.44
C PRO A 506 -4.09 5.07 -4.88
N THR A 507 -4.71 3.90 -4.75
CA THR A 507 -6.01 3.80 -4.09
C THR A 507 -5.81 3.98 -2.59
N ILE A 508 -6.18 5.15 -2.07
CA ILE A 508 -6.22 5.45 -0.64
C ILE A 508 -7.69 5.41 -0.22
N PRO A 509 -8.13 4.41 0.58
CA PRO A 509 -9.44 4.44 1.19
C PRO A 509 -9.63 5.77 1.92
N LEU A 510 -10.63 6.53 1.51
CA LEU A 510 -10.88 7.89 1.99
C LEU A 510 -12.39 8.11 2.09
N ALA A 511 -12.81 8.67 3.22
CA ALA A 511 -14.18 9.09 3.46
C ALA A 511 -14.19 10.43 4.19
N GLY A 512 -15.26 11.20 4.01
CA GLY A 512 -15.43 12.47 4.70
C GLY A 512 -16.89 12.77 4.98
N MET A 513 -17.13 13.49 6.07
CA MET A 513 -18.49 13.87 6.47
C MET A 513 -18.55 15.34 6.85
N LYS A 514 -19.52 16.04 6.27
CA LYS A 514 -19.82 17.42 6.64
C LYS A 514 -20.56 17.42 7.98
N SER A 515 -20.17 18.32 8.88
CA SER A 515 -20.91 18.54 10.13
C SER A 515 -22.31 19.10 9.85
N ALA A 516 -23.25 18.83 10.77
CA ALA A 516 -24.62 19.31 10.70
C ALA A 516 -24.73 20.84 10.78
N ASP A 517 -23.75 21.51 11.39
CA ASP A 517 -23.66 22.98 11.43
C ASP A 517 -23.24 23.61 10.09
N GLY A 518 -22.71 22.80 9.17
CA GLY A 518 -22.21 23.25 7.88
C GLY A 518 -20.93 24.08 7.93
N LYS A 519 -20.22 24.12 9.07
CA LYS A 519 -19.00 24.92 9.32
C LYS A 519 -17.77 24.07 9.66
N SER A 520 -17.89 22.76 9.58
CA SER A 520 -16.79 21.82 9.78
C SER A 520 -17.03 20.54 9.01
N TYR A 521 -15.99 19.73 8.89
CA TYR A 521 -16.07 18.40 8.31
C TYR A 521 -14.98 17.50 8.87
N THR A 522 -15.20 16.20 8.75
CA THR A 522 -14.22 15.17 9.08
C THR A 522 -13.69 14.51 7.81
N LEU A 523 -12.43 14.10 7.84
CA LEU A 523 -11.83 13.22 6.85
C LEU A 523 -11.21 12.02 7.56
N GLU A 524 -11.31 10.85 6.95
CA GLU A 524 -10.56 9.65 7.34
C GLU A 524 -9.87 9.07 6.11
N ALA A 525 -8.60 8.71 6.23
CA ALA A 525 -7.85 8.03 5.19
C ALA A 525 -7.02 6.87 5.76
N ALA A 526 -6.92 5.77 5.02
CA ALA A 526 -5.95 4.69 5.27
C ALA A 526 -4.85 4.78 4.21
N ILE A 527 -3.71 5.37 4.54
CA ILE A 527 -2.60 5.53 3.58
C ILE A 527 -1.68 4.31 3.71
N PRO A 528 -1.46 3.52 2.63
CA PRO A 528 -0.56 2.38 2.72
C PRO A 528 0.86 2.81 3.12
N LEU A 529 1.46 2.15 4.10
CA LEU A 529 2.80 2.47 4.60
C LEU A 529 3.89 2.33 3.52
N SER A 530 3.67 1.44 2.55
CA SER A 530 4.52 1.29 1.36
C SER A 530 4.57 2.56 0.51
N GLU A 531 3.44 3.26 0.37
CA GLU A 531 3.37 4.55 -0.33
C GLU A 531 4.13 5.64 0.42
N LEU A 532 4.39 5.47 1.72
CA LEU A 532 5.15 6.39 2.56
C LEU A 532 6.63 6.01 2.68
N GLY A 533 7.04 4.84 2.21
CA GLY A 533 8.38 4.30 2.43
C GLY A 533 8.65 3.95 3.90
N ILE A 534 7.60 3.64 4.67
CA ILE A 534 7.70 3.22 6.07
C ILE A 534 7.61 1.70 6.10
N THR A 535 8.63 1.06 6.66
CA THR A 535 8.66 -0.39 6.94
C THR A 535 8.77 -0.62 8.43
N ASN A 536 8.23 -1.72 8.96
CA ASN A 536 8.31 -2.09 10.37
C ASN A 536 8.05 -0.92 11.34
N PRO A 537 6.89 -0.25 11.27
CA PRO A 537 6.59 0.91 12.12
C PRO A 537 6.67 0.59 13.63
N TRP A 538 6.46 -0.67 14.01
CA TRP A 538 6.54 -1.17 15.39
C TRP A 538 7.97 -1.19 15.98
N ASP A 539 9.02 -0.94 15.20
CA ASP A 539 10.42 -0.91 15.67
C ASP A 539 10.81 0.45 16.28
N ASN A 540 9.85 1.21 16.81
CA ASN A 540 10.06 2.54 17.39
C ASN A 540 10.72 3.54 16.42
N LYS A 541 10.28 3.54 15.16
CA LYS A 541 10.89 4.35 14.10
C LYS A 541 10.52 5.82 14.21
N ARG A 542 11.49 6.70 13.99
CA ARG A 542 11.28 8.14 13.87
C ARG A 542 11.18 8.57 12.42
N ILE A 543 10.13 9.29 12.08
CA ILE A 543 9.93 9.94 10.78
C ILE A 543 9.88 11.46 10.95
N LEU A 544 10.08 12.18 9.85
CA LEU A 544 9.67 13.57 9.73
C LEU A 544 8.23 13.62 9.25
N LEU A 545 7.44 14.52 9.84
CA LEU A 545 6.04 14.72 9.55
C LEU A 545 5.73 16.21 9.49
N ASN A 546 4.92 16.60 8.51
CA ASN A 546 4.25 17.89 8.52
C ASN A 546 2.85 17.74 7.92
N ALA A 547 1.92 18.59 8.34
CA ALA A 547 0.56 18.62 7.84
C ALA A 547 0.17 20.07 7.57
N VAL A 548 -0.49 20.32 6.44
CA VAL A 548 -0.95 21.65 6.01
C VAL A 548 -2.37 21.53 5.51
N LEU A 549 -3.28 22.25 6.15
CA LEU A 549 -4.65 22.46 5.71
C LEU A 549 -4.65 23.62 4.71
N ASN A 550 -5.22 23.37 3.54
CA ASN A 550 -5.59 24.40 2.58
C ASN A 550 -7.09 24.62 2.64
N ASP A 551 -7.50 25.88 2.71
CA ASP A 551 -8.86 26.35 2.47
C ASP A 551 -8.82 27.14 1.16
N GLY A 552 -9.49 26.62 0.14
CA GLY A 552 -9.47 27.14 -1.21
C GLY A 552 -10.87 27.53 -1.67
N SER A 553 -11.35 28.68 -1.21
CA SER A 553 -12.64 29.24 -1.61
C SER A 553 -12.54 30.42 -2.59
N SER A 554 -13.69 30.91 -3.07
CA SER A 554 -13.81 32.10 -3.94
C SER A 554 -13.32 33.41 -3.33
N SER A 555 -13.01 33.43 -2.03
CA SER A 555 -12.62 34.60 -1.24
C SER A 555 -11.11 34.78 -1.06
N GLY A 556 -10.30 33.79 -1.46
CA GLY A 556 -8.85 33.75 -1.23
C GLY A 556 -8.42 32.41 -0.61
N ARG A 557 -7.13 32.08 -0.68
CA ARG A 557 -6.60 30.82 -0.15
C ARG A 557 -5.99 31.00 1.24
N GLY A 558 -6.49 30.24 2.21
CA GLY A 558 -5.88 30.05 3.52
C GLY A 558 -4.98 28.81 3.55
N GLN A 559 -3.86 28.89 4.26
CA GLN A 559 -2.97 27.74 4.49
C GLN A 559 -2.49 27.75 5.92
N TRP A 560 -2.71 26.67 6.66
CA TRP A 560 -2.29 26.53 8.05
C TRP A 560 -1.69 25.16 8.27
N GLY A 561 -0.50 25.09 8.84
CA GLY A 561 0.16 23.81 9.06
C GLY A 561 0.66 23.63 10.47
N TRP A 562 1.07 22.39 10.74
CA TRP A 562 1.49 21.97 12.07
C TRP A 562 2.81 22.61 12.48
N THR A 563 3.86 22.44 11.67
CA THR A 563 5.17 23.06 11.93
C THR A 563 5.53 24.16 10.94
N THR A 564 4.87 24.18 9.77
CA THR A 564 5.08 25.21 8.75
C THR A 564 3.75 25.78 8.28
N THR A 565 3.70 27.09 8.06
CA THR A 565 2.54 27.77 7.46
C THR A 565 2.98 28.45 6.17
N GLY A 566 2.18 28.29 5.10
CA GLY A 566 2.41 28.90 3.79
C GLY A 566 3.24 28.07 2.79
N GLU A 567 3.00 28.34 1.50
CA GLU A 567 3.44 27.53 0.35
C GLU A 567 4.96 27.34 0.25
N THR A 568 5.74 28.37 0.57
CA THR A 568 7.20 28.34 0.41
C THR A 568 7.88 27.45 1.47
N LEU A 569 7.29 27.33 2.66
CA LEU A 569 7.92 26.66 3.80
C LEU A 569 7.49 25.20 3.94
N LYS A 570 6.32 24.82 3.42
CA LYS A 570 5.80 23.45 3.59
C LYS A 570 6.66 22.34 2.99
N LYS A 571 7.49 22.66 1.98
CA LYS A 571 8.47 21.74 1.37
C LYS A 571 9.88 21.86 1.96
N ASN A 572 10.05 22.69 2.99
CA ASN A 572 11.31 22.85 3.70
C ASN A 572 11.44 21.75 4.76
N ARG A 573 12.13 20.68 4.38
CA ARG A 573 12.25 19.45 5.16
C ARG A 573 12.73 19.70 6.60
N GLY A 574 13.69 20.61 6.75
CA GLY A 574 14.29 20.99 8.03
C GLY A 574 13.35 21.71 9.00
N GLN A 575 12.16 22.09 8.52
CA GLN A 575 11.10 22.71 9.32
C GLN A 575 9.94 21.76 9.61
N TRP A 576 10.01 20.51 9.17
CA TRP A 576 9.03 19.48 9.50
C TRP A 576 9.19 19.03 10.96
N GLY A 577 8.09 18.63 11.56
CA GLY A 577 8.09 18.00 12.88
C GLY A 577 8.67 16.59 12.83
N LYS A 578 8.88 16.01 14.00
CA LYS A 578 9.29 14.61 14.16
C LYS A 578 8.10 13.82 14.69
N ALA A 579 7.83 12.67 14.10
CA ALA A 579 6.82 11.75 14.60
C ALA A 579 7.50 10.43 14.96
N ASP A 580 7.32 9.99 16.21
CA ASP A 580 7.76 8.69 16.68
C ASP A 580 6.63 7.69 16.50
N LEU A 581 6.86 6.66 15.70
CA LEU A 581 5.96 5.51 15.63
C LEU A 581 6.18 4.71 16.91
N GLU A 582 5.15 4.62 17.75
CA GLU A 582 5.20 3.92 19.03
C GLU A 582 5.72 2.48 18.86
N ALA A 583 6.59 2.02 19.76
CA ALA A 583 7.01 0.61 19.75
C ALA A 583 5.77 -0.29 19.91
N GLY A 584 5.59 -1.19 18.96
CA GLY A 584 4.39 -2.00 18.86
C GLY A 584 4.70 -3.49 18.90
N SER A 585 3.64 -4.30 18.93
CA SER A 585 3.80 -5.70 18.58
C SER A 585 3.94 -5.79 17.07
N ALA A 586 5.02 -6.43 16.61
CA ALA A 586 5.09 -6.84 15.22
C ALA A 586 3.83 -7.69 14.92
N PRO A 587 3.09 -7.39 13.84
CA PRO A 587 1.98 -8.24 13.42
C PRO A 587 2.51 -9.66 13.23
N VAL A 588 1.68 -10.65 13.58
CA VAL A 588 2.00 -12.05 13.29
C VAL A 588 2.18 -12.14 11.76
N GLN A 589 3.38 -12.48 11.34
CA GLN A 589 3.68 -12.72 9.94
C GLN A 589 2.97 -14.01 9.55
N ASP A 590 1.94 -13.93 8.71
CA ASP A 590 1.29 -15.13 8.15
C ASP A 590 2.25 -15.93 7.27
N ILE A 591 3.36 -15.29 6.85
CA ILE A 591 4.36 -15.86 5.96
C ILE A 591 5.72 -15.17 6.13
N THR A 592 6.83 -15.92 6.07
CA THR A 592 8.21 -15.39 6.12
C THR A 592 8.87 -15.46 4.75
N ALA A 593 9.74 -14.51 4.38
CA ALA A 593 10.50 -14.58 3.13
C ALA A 593 11.98 -14.27 3.34
N ASP A 594 12.83 -15.26 3.08
CA ASP A 594 14.29 -15.19 3.09
C ASP A 594 14.80 -15.18 1.66
N VAL A 595 15.73 -14.25 1.36
CA VAL A 595 16.32 -14.11 0.02
C VAL A 595 17.78 -14.51 0.04
N ILE A 596 18.16 -15.37 -0.91
CA ILE A 596 19.53 -15.80 -1.14
C ILE A 596 19.90 -15.42 -2.57
N VAL A 597 20.92 -14.58 -2.71
CA VAL A 597 21.49 -14.18 -3.99
C VAL A 597 22.72 -15.01 -4.26
N ASP A 598 22.71 -15.77 -5.34
CA ASP A 598 23.91 -16.37 -5.89
C ASP A 598 24.47 -15.45 -6.98
N GLU A 599 25.44 -14.60 -6.59
CA GLU A 599 26.09 -13.63 -7.49
C GLU A 599 26.92 -14.29 -8.60
N ASN A 600 27.26 -15.57 -8.47
CA ASN A 600 28.03 -16.26 -9.50
C ASN A 600 27.12 -16.80 -10.61
N THR A 601 25.96 -17.34 -10.23
CA THR A 601 25.00 -17.90 -11.19
C THR A 601 23.88 -16.93 -11.58
N ASN A 602 23.87 -15.74 -10.98
CA ASN A 602 22.80 -14.75 -11.06
C ASN A 602 21.42 -15.34 -10.71
N ARG A 603 21.38 -16.33 -9.80
CA ARG A 603 20.15 -16.96 -9.34
C ARG A 603 19.72 -16.40 -8.00
N ILE A 604 18.46 -16.03 -7.93
CA ILE A 604 17.82 -15.55 -6.72
C ILE A 604 16.92 -16.67 -6.20
N THR A 605 17.10 -17.03 -4.94
CA THR A 605 16.20 -17.94 -4.23
C THR A 605 15.44 -17.16 -3.18
N VAL A 606 14.11 -17.26 -3.20
CA VAL A 606 13.22 -16.72 -2.18
C VAL A 606 12.53 -17.90 -1.52
N ALA A 607 12.84 -18.15 -0.25
CA ALA A 607 12.26 -19.26 0.52
C ALA A 607 11.57 -18.75 1.77
N GLY A 608 10.68 -19.54 2.34
CA GLY A 608 9.88 -19.08 3.46
C GLY A 608 8.95 -20.12 4.04
N GLN A 609 8.16 -19.72 5.02
CA GLN A 609 7.16 -20.57 5.65
C GLN A 609 5.89 -19.78 6.01
N ARG A 610 4.73 -20.38 5.76
CA ARG A 610 3.42 -19.92 6.23
C ARG A 610 3.24 -20.27 7.71
N ALA A 611 2.76 -19.32 8.50
CA ALA A 611 2.58 -19.47 9.94
C ALA A 611 1.49 -20.46 10.33
N ASP A 612 0.47 -20.63 9.48
CA ASP A 612 -0.61 -21.61 9.68
C ASP A 612 -0.18 -23.05 9.35
N GLY A 613 1.01 -23.22 8.76
CA GLY A 613 1.57 -24.50 8.33
C GLY A 613 0.74 -25.21 7.27
N SER A 614 -0.17 -24.53 6.57
CA SER A 614 -1.07 -25.18 5.60
C SER A 614 -0.51 -25.13 4.18
N SER A 615 -0.89 -26.12 3.36
CA SER A 615 -0.49 -26.19 1.95
C SER A 615 -1.47 -25.39 1.11
N LYS A 616 -1.11 -24.15 0.79
CA LYS A 616 -1.89 -23.24 -0.07
C LYS A 616 -0.96 -22.50 -1.02
N ASP A 617 -1.54 -21.92 -2.05
CA ASP A 617 -0.78 -21.15 -3.04
C ASP A 617 -0.11 -19.94 -2.41
N VAL A 618 1.20 -19.86 -2.60
CA VAL A 618 2.05 -18.72 -2.26
C VAL A 618 2.41 -18.02 -3.56
N THR A 619 2.25 -16.70 -3.61
CA THR A 619 2.56 -15.87 -4.78
C THR A 619 3.78 -15.03 -4.50
N LEU A 620 4.79 -15.11 -5.36
CA LEU A 620 5.98 -14.27 -5.34
C LEU A 620 5.88 -13.19 -6.43
N LEU A 621 6.16 -11.95 -6.05
CA LEU A 621 6.37 -10.81 -6.94
C LEU A 621 7.75 -10.19 -6.67
N VAL A 622 8.50 -9.88 -7.72
CA VAL A 622 9.80 -9.22 -7.64
C VAL A 622 9.81 -7.99 -8.53
N THR A 623 10.22 -6.85 -7.96
CA THR A 623 10.35 -5.58 -8.68
C THR A 623 11.78 -5.05 -8.64
N ASP A 624 12.21 -4.45 -9.75
CA ASP A 624 13.52 -3.80 -9.87
C ASP A 624 13.58 -2.45 -9.11
N PRO A 625 14.76 -1.79 -9.05
CA PRO A 625 14.93 -0.48 -8.40
C PRO A 625 14.08 0.65 -8.99
N ASN A 626 13.54 0.48 -10.21
CA ASN A 626 12.66 1.45 -10.86
C ASN A 626 11.17 1.12 -10.63
N GLY A 627 10.87 0.04 -9.90
CA GLY A 627 9.51 -0.44 -9.63
C GLY A 627 8.90 -1.29 -10.75
N ALA A 628 9.68 -1.68 -11.76
CA ALA A 628 9.20 -2.58 -12.82
C ALA A 628 9.19 -4.04 -12.32
N ILE A 629 8.13 -4.79 -12.65
CA ILE A 629 8.03 -6.22 -12.32
C ILE A 629 9.06 -7.01 -13.14
N THR A 630 9.98 -7.71 -12.46
CA THR A 630 11.04 -8.52 -13.07
C THR A 630 10.78 -10.02 -12.97
N TYR A 631 10.06 -10.45 -11.94
CA TYR A 631 9.63 -11.83 -11.79
C TYR A 631 8.28 -11.89 -11.06
N ILE A 632 7.39 -12.77 -11.50
CA ILE A 632 6.15 -13.09 -10.79
C ILE A 632 5.88 -14.58 -10.97
N ASP A 633 5.54 -15.26 -9.89
CA ASP A 633 5.29 -16.70 -9.90
C ASP A 633 4.39 -17.10 -8.74
N GLN A 634 3.77 -18.27 -8.82
CA GLN A 634 2.92 -18.81 -7.76
C GLN A 634 3.22 -20.31 -7.59
N ALA A 635 3.43 -20.73 -6.35
CA ALA A 635 3.68 -22.12 -6.01
C ALA A 635 3.01 -22.46 -4.67
N PRO A 636 2.41 -23.64 -4.52
CA PRO A 636 1.86 -24.06 -3.25
C PRO A 636 2.96 -24.28 -2.22
N SER A 637 2.73 -23.85 -0.98
CA SER A 637 3.53 -24.26 0.16
C SER A 637 3.30 -25.74 0.50
N ASP A 638 4.24 -26.36 1.19
CA ASP A 638 4.09 -27.74 1.66
C ASP A 638 3.14 -27.87 2.87
N SER A 639 2.98 -29.08 3.40
CA SER A 639 2.12 -29.38 4.56
C SER A 639 2.63 -28.83 5.89
N GLN A 640 3.79 -28.17 5.90
CA GLN A 640 4.32 -27.41 7.02
C GLN A 640 4.35 -25.91 6.69
N GLY A 641 3.78 -25.49 5.56
CA GLY A 641 3.76 -24.12 5.10
C GLY A 641 5.05 -23.66 4.40
N HIS A 642 6.05 -24.50 4.20
CA HIS A 642 7.31 -24.09 3.55
C HIS A 642 7.14 -23.89 2.05
N TYR A 643 7.83 -22.90 1.49
CA TYR A 643 7.86 -22.64 0.06
C TYR A 643 9.24 -22.14 -0.38
N SER A 644 9.52 -22.26 -1.68
CA SER A 644 10.76 -21.74 -2.28
C SER A 644 10.55 -21.46 -3.76
N PHE A 645 11.02 -20.29 -4.19
CA PHE A 645 11.11 -19.87 -5.59
C PHE A 645 12.57 -19.68 -5.94
N THR A 646 13.01 -20.17 -7.09
CA THR A 646 14.38 -19.91 -7.57
C THR A 646 14.37 -19.52 -9.03
N PHE A 647 14.84 -18.32 -9.34
CA PHE A 647 14.78 -17.74 -10.67
C PHE A 647 16.07 -16.97 -11.02
N PRO A 648 16.46 -16.91 -12.30
CA PRO A 648 17.62 -16.13 -12.74
C PRO A 648 17.25 -14.66 -13.02
N ILE A 649 18.14 -13.72 -12.70
CA ILE A 649 18.10 -12.33 -13.20
C ILE A 649 19.37 -12.10 -14.04
N THR A 650 19.29 -12.31 -15.35
CA THR A 650 20.45 -12.27 -16.26
C THR A 650 20.27 -11.29 -17.42
N GLY A 651 21.33 -10.56 -17.78
CA GLY A 651 21.38 -9.71 -18.96
C GLY A 651 21.30 -8.20 -18.67
N SER A 652 21.72 -7.39 -19.65
CA SER A 652 21.89 -5.93 -19.54
C SER A 652 20.59 -5.11 -19.50
N ALA A 653 19.43 -5.76 -19.63
CA ALA A 653 18.12 -5.11 -19.56
C ALA A 653 17.65 -4.86 -18.12
N TYR A 654 18.27 -5.51 -17.13
CA TYR A 654 17.93 -5.37 -15.72
C TYR A 654 18.77 -4.26 -15.06
N ALA A 655 18.14 -3.43 -14.22
CA ALA A 655 18.82 -2.34 -13.55
C ALA A 655 19.64 -2.84 -12.34
N SER A 656 20.83 -2.28 -12.13
CA SER A 656 21.60 -2.50 -10.90
C SER A 656 20.98 -1.71 -9.74
N GLY A 657 20.84 -2.35 -8.58
CA GLY A 657 20.36 -1.69 -7.36
C GLY A 657 19.56 -2.62 -6.45
N LEU A 658 18.71 -2.02 -5.60
CA LEU A 658 17.88 -2.71 -4.64
C LEU A 658 16.60 -3.28 -5.28
N TYR A 659 16.48 -4.61 -5.29
CA TYR A 659 15.27 -5.32 -5.71
C TYR A 659 14.36 -5.57 -4.51
N THR A 660 13.06 -5.57 -4.74
CA THR A 660 12.05 -5.89 -3.72
C THR A 660 11.32 -7.19 -4.08
N VAL A 661 11.29 -8.11 -3.14
CA VAL A 661 10.55 -9.38 -3.14
C VAL A 661 9.31 -9.18 -2.29
N SER A 662 8.14 -9.56 -2.79
CA SER A 662 6.88 -9.57 -2.06
C SER A 662 6.25 -10.94 -2.17
N VAL A 663 5.87 -11.54 -1.05
CA VAL A 663 5.31 -12.88 -0.98
C VAL A 663 3.97 -12.86 -0.25
N GLY A 664 2.90 -13.25 -0.96
CA GLY A 664 1.53 -13.36 -0.45
C GLY A 664 0.92 -14.70 -0.84
N GLY A 665 -0.42 -14.80 -0.89
CA GLY A 665 -1.08 -16.04 -1.32
C GLY A 665 -2.45 -16.26 -0.70
N ASP A 666 -2.99 -17.46 -0.90
CA ASP A 666 -4.28 -17.87 -0.37
C ASP A 666 -4.27 -17.87 1.17
N ASP A 667 -5.31 -17.31 1.78
CA ASP A 667 -5.47 -17.16 3.24
C ASP A 667 -4.29 -16.45 3.94
N ILE A 668 -3.43 -15.77 3.18
CA ILE A 668 -2.38 -14.88 3.69
C ILE A 668 -3.05 -13.52 3.83
N ALA A 669 -3.42 -13.14 5.04
CA ALA A 669 -4.04 -11.84 5.27
C ALA A 669 -3.05 -10.70 4.97
N ARG A 670 -1.75 -10.96 5.21
CA ARG A 670 -0.68 -9.99 4.99
C ARG A 670 0.51 -10.58 4.24
N ALA A 671 0.73 -10.11 3.01
CA ALA A 671 1.93 -10.41 2.25
C ALA A 671 3.18 -9.85 2.96
N THR A 672 4.29 -10.58 2.93
CA THR A 672 5.56 -10.14 3.48
C THR A 672 6.49 -9.68 2.38
N SER A 673 7.44 -8.78 2.68
CA SER A 673 8.41 -8.34 1.69
C SER A 673 9.84 -8.42 2.24
N ALA A 674 10.78 -8.70 1.35
CA ALA A 674 12.22 -8.70 1.61
C ALA A 674 12.93 -7.94 0.47
N THR A 675 14.15 -7.48 0.70
CA THR A 675 14.93 -6.78 -0.34
C THR A 675 16.30 -7.41 -0.50
N PHE A 676 16.86 -7.31 -1.71
CA PHE A 676 18.23 -7.73 -1.98
C PHE A 676 18.90 -6.77 -2.97
N ASP A 677 20.14 -6.37 -2.69
CA ASP A 677 20.94 -5.61 -3.65
C ASP A 677 21.45 -6.56 -4.72
N PHE A 678 21.29 -6.20 -5.98
CA PHE A 678 21.77 -7.00 -7.10
C PHE A 678 22.29 -6.11 -8.22
N THR A 679 23.48 -6.46 -8.70
CA THR A 679 24.06 -5.87 -9.91
C THR A 679 24.03 -6.95 -10.99
N PRO A 680 23.13 -6.85 -11.99
CA PRO A 680 23.09 -7.82 -13.08
C PRO A 680 24.43 -7.83 -13.83
N GLY A 681 25.23 -8.87 -13.59
CA GLY A 681 26.48 -9.12 -14.31
C GLY A 681 26.30 -10.18 -15.40
N GLU A 682 27.25 -10.28 -16.33
CA GLU A 682 27.54 -11.60 -16.93
C GLU A 682 27.99 -12.51 -15.77
N PRO A 683 27.40 -13.71 -15.59
CA PRO A 683 27.64 -14.54 -14.41
C PRO A 683 29.14 -14.69 -14.14
N GLY A 684 29.55 -14.35 -12.90
CA GLY A 684 30.94 -14.38 -12.48
C GLY A 684 31.52 -15.79 -12.61
N SER A 685 32.75 -15.91 -13.12
CA SER A 685 33.43 -17.20 -13.26
C SER A 685 33.60 -17.88 -11.89
N GLU A 686 32.84 -18.94 -11.63
CA GLU A 686 33.03 -19.78 -10.44
C GLU A 686 34.41 -20.46 -10.44
N ASN A 687 34.93 -20.70 -9.24
CA ASN A 687 36.23 -21.31 -8.94
C ASN A 687 36.57 -22.52 -9.84
N ASN A 688 37.45 -22.30 -10.82
CA ASN A 688 37.97 -23.28 -11.79
C ASN A 688 38.88 -24.40 -11.22
N GLY A 689 38.76 -24.74 -9.92
CA GLY A 689 39.73 -25.64 -9.26
C GLY A 689 39.42 -27.13 -9.38
N GLU A 690 38.19 -27.55 -9.07
CA GLU A 690 37.86 -28.97 -8.94
C GLU A 690 36.86 -29.43 -10.02
N PRO A 691 37.11 -30.57 -10.70
CA PRO A 691 36.18 -31.14 -11.67
C PRO A 691 34.92 -31.72 -11.00
N ARG A 692 33.72 -31.34 -11.46
CA ARG A 692 32.44 -31.74 -10.87
C ARG A 692 31.42 -32.06 -11.96
N GLY A 693 30.60 -33.08 -11.73
CA GLY A 693 29.41 -33.31 -12.54
C GLY A 693 28.32 -32.32 -12.19
N THR A 694 27.48 -31.99 -13.16
CA THR A 694 26.22 -31.28 -12.92
C THR A 694 25.07 -32.17 -13.36
N LEU A 695 24.01 -32.21 -12.56
CA LEU A 695 22.77 -32.88 -12.89
C LEU A 695 21.62 -31.99 -12.44
N SER A 696 20.75 -31.62 -13.36
CA SER A 696 19.54 -30.86 -13.09
C SER A 696 18.32 -31.53 -13.72
N GLY A 697 17.14 -31.20 -13.22
CA GLY A 697 15.86 -31.66 -13.74
C GLY A 697 14.77 -30.63 -13.44
N PRO A 698 13.53 -30.87 -13.89
CA PRO A 698 12.40 -30.03 -13.51
C PRO A 698 12.19 -30.09 -11.98
N ALA A 699 11.78 -28.98 -11.37
CA ALA A 699 11.55 -28.91 -9.93
C ALA A 699 10.43 -29.86 -9.46
N SER A 700 9.44 -30.09 -10.31
CA SER A 700 8.37 -31.04 -10.08
C SER A 700 7.93 -31.72 -11.37
N ALA A 701 7.32 -32.90 -11.22
CA ALA A 701 6.68 -33.58 -12.33
C ALA A 701 5.44 -34.34 -11.82
N PRO A 702 4.29 -34.23 -12.50
CA PRO A 702 3.12 -35.00 -12.10
C PRO A 702 3.33 -36.49 -12.37
N ALA A 703 2.67 -37.36 -11.60
CA ALA A 703 2.63 -38.80 -11.88
C ALA A 703 2.20 -39.05 -13.34
N GLY A 704 2.91 -39.94 -14.04
CA GLY A 704 2.74 -40.17 -15.48
C GLY A 704 3.29 -39.07 -16.40
N GLY A 705 3.96 -38.04 -15.87
CA GLY A 705 4.56 -36.94 -16.63
C GLY A 705 5.97 -37.25 -17.15
N ALA A 706 6.37 -36.59 -18.24
CA ALA A 706 7.72 -36.67 -18.79
C ALA A 706 8.71 -35.82 -17.97
N ILE A 707 9.95 -36.28 -17.85
CA ILE A 707 11.03 -35.63 -17.09
C ILE A 707 12.28 -35.57 -17.96
N GLY A 708 12.88 -34.38 -18.12
CA GLY A 708 14.17 -34.19 -18.75
C GLY A 708 15.26 -33.93 -17.72
N LEU A 709 16.25 -34.81 -17.63
CA LEU A 709 17.41 -34.67 -16.74
C LEU A 709 18.61 -34.18 -17.55
N GLU A 710 19.14 -33.01 -17.22
CA GLU A 710 20.28 -32.43 -17.91
C GLU A 710 21.57 -32.72 -17.15
N ALA A 711 22.46 -33.49 -17.78
CA ALA A 711 23.75 -33.85 -17.22
C ALA A 711 24.88 -33.07 -17.89
N GLY A 712 25.82 -32.58 -17.10
CA GLY A 712 26.93 -31.75 -17.56
C GLY A 712 28.18 -31.85 -16.69
N PHE A 713 29.15 -30.99 -16.97
CA PHE A 713 30.45 -30.96 -16.31
C PHE A 713 30.93 -29.52 -16.11
N LEU A 714 31.55 -29.26 -14.96
CA LEU A 714 32.18 -27.98 -14.61
C LEU A 714 33.56 -28.21 -13.97
N GLY A 715 34.53 -27.34 -14.25
CA GLY A 715 35.88 -27.39 -13.67
C GLY A 715 36.89 -28.21 -14.49
N GLY A 716 38.14 -28.34 -14.04
CA GLY A 716 39.18 -29.11 -14.73
C GLY A 716 39.96 -28.37 -15.84
N GLY A 717 39.78 -27.05 -15.98
CA GLY A 717 40.44 -26.22 -16.99
C GLY A 717 39.89 -26.42 -18.41
N ASP A 718 40.52 -25.77 -19.42
CA ASP A 718 40.16 -25.89 -20.84
C ASP A 718 40.63 -27.22 -21.49
N ALA A 719 40.78 -28.27 -20.68
CA ALA A 719 41.18 -29.58 -21.15
C ALA A 719 40.09 -30.18 -22.04
N SER A 720 40.54 -30.87 -23.09
CA SER A 720 39.69 -31.35 -24.16
C SER A 720 39.64 -32.88 -24.11
N TYR A 721 38.43 -33.46 -24.11
CA TYR A 721 38.21 -34.89 -23.92
C TYR A 721 37.60 -35.52 -25.18
N ASN A 722 37.66 -36.85 -25.28
CA ASN A 722 37.10 -37.57 -26.42
C ASN A 722 36.11 -38.70 -26.03
N VAL A 723 36.10 -39.13 -24.76
CA VAL A 723 35.16 -40.14 -24.25
C VAL A 723 34.68 -39.73 -22.86
N MET A 724 33.41 -40.01 -22.55
CA MET A 724 32.88 -39.89 -21.19
C MET A 724 31.97 -41.07 -20.81
N GLN A 725 31.95 -41.39 -19.53
CA GLN A 725 31.00 -42.32 -18.92
C GLN A 725 30.30 -41.70 -17.71
N ALA A 726 29.05 -42.04 -17.47
CA ALA A 726 28.32 -41.66 -16.26
C ALA A 726 27.37 -42.78 -15.81
N VAL A 727 27.31 -43.02 -14.50
CA VAL A 727 26.33 -43.92 -13.89
C VAL A 727 25.22 -43.10 -13.24
N ILE A 728 24.00 -43.23 -13.73
CA ILE A 728 22.81 -42.57 -13.19
C ILE A 728 22.10 -43.54 -12.26
N HIS A 729 21.96 -43.17 -11.00
CA HIS A 729 21.09 -43.83 -10.03
C HIS A 729 19.77 -43.09 -9.94
N TYR A 730 18.66 -43.81 -9.98
CA TYR A 730 17.31 -43.27 -9.86
C TYR A 730 16.45 -44.16 -8.95
N ASP A 731 15.37 -43.61 -8.42
CA ASP A 731 14.39 -44.41 -7.70
C ASP A 731 13.48 -45.18 -8.69
N LYS A 732 13.70 -46.49 -8.72
CA LYS A 732 12.97 -47.44 -9.57
C LYS A 732 11.48 -47.54 -9.27
N ASP A 733 11.02 -47.09 -8.10
CA ASP A 733 9.60 -47.17 -7.74
C ASP A 733 8.83 -45.93 -8.21
N THR A 734 9.54 -44.87 -8.58
CA THR A 734 8.95 -43.58 -8.96
C THR A 734 9.23 -43.16 -10.40
N LEU A 735 10.36 -43.58 -11.00
CA LEU A 735 10.72 -43.24 -12.38
C LEU A 735 10.81 -44.47 -13.29
N ASP A 736 10.51 -44.26 -14.57
CA ASP A 736 10.60 -45.26 -15.64
C ASP A 736 11.33 -44.71 -16.88
N PHE A 737 11.95 -45.62 -17.63
CA PHE A 737 12.74 -45.30 -18.82
C PHE A 737 12.41 -46.28 -19.95
N ALA A 738 12.18 -45.76 -21.15
CA ALA A 738 11.91 -46.61 -22.31
C ALA A 738 13.12 -47.48 -22.66
N VAL A 739 12.89 -48.78 -22.89
CA VAL A 739 13.93 -49.75 -23.25
C VAL A 739 13.78 -50.21 -24.70
N ASP A 740 14.88 -50.66 -25.29
CA ASP A 740 14.88 -51.26 -26.62
C ASP A 740 14.06 -52.58 -26.61
N SER A 741 13.14 -52.73 -27.56
CA SER A 741 12.23 -53.88 -27.61
C SER A 741 12.92 -55.21 -27.91
N GLU A 742 14.07 -55.18 -28.58
CA GLU A 742 14.87 -56.37 -28.91
C GLU A 742 15.94 -56.65 -27.84
N HIS A 743 16.40 -55.61 -27.14
CA HIS A 743 17.42 -55.70 -26.09
C HIS A 743 17.03 -54.93 -24.81
N PRO A 744 16.22 -55.52 -23.92
CA PRO A 744 15.69 -54.84 -22.71
C PRO A 744 16.73 -54.35 -21.69
N SER A 745 17.99 -54.75 -21.85
CA SER A 745 19.12 -54.21 -21.07
C SER A 745 19.68 -52.90 -21.64
N ARG A 746 19.09 -52.36 -22.73
CA ARG A 746 19.47 -51.12 -23.40
C ARG A 746 18.33 -50.11 -23.36
N LEU A 747 18.67 -48.84 -23.27
CA LEU A 747 17.69 -47.76 -23.42
C LEU A 747 17.25 -47.64 -24.87
N ALA A 748 15.99 -47.28 -25.10
CA ALA A 748 15.46 -47.02 -26.43
C ALA A 748 16.14 -45.81 -27.09
N SER A 749 16.13 -45.77 -28.42
CA SER A 749 16.65 -44.61 -29.16
C SER A 749 15.89 -43.33 -28.76
N GLY A 750 16.64 -42.25 -28.51
CA GLY A 750 16.08 -40.96 -28.10
C GLY A 750 15.95 -40.75 -26.59
N VAL A 751 16.14 -41.78 -25.76
CA VAL A 751 16.13 -41.63 -24.29
C VAL A 751 17.35 -40.86 -23.79
N VAL A 752 18.50 -41.02 -24.45
CA VAL A 752 19.70 -40.20 -24.23
C VAL A 752 19.92 -39.35 -25.47
N THR A 753 19.95 -38.04 -25.30
CA THR A 753 20.22 -37.08 -26.39
C THR A 753 21.45 -36.26 -26.07
N SER A 754 22.47 -36.31 -26.93
CA SER A 754 23.65 -35.46 -26.80
C SER A 754 23.29 -33.99 -26.97
N ALA A 755 23.85 -33.13 -26.11
CA ALA A 755 23.71 -31.68 -26.17
C ALA A 755 24.87 -31.00 -26.92
N VAL A 756 25.93 -31.75 -27.24
CA VAL A 756 27.19 -31.23 -27.80
C VAL A 756 27.39 -31.76 -29.22
N SER A 757 27.60 -30.83 -30.16
CA SER A 757 27.89 -31.18 -31.55
C SER A 757 29.19 -31.98 -31.66
N GLY A 758 29.14 -33.15 -32.29
CA GLY A 758 30.28 -34.05 -32.46
C GLY A 758 30.49 -35.03 -31.32
N LEU A 759 29.77 -34.91 -30.20
CA LEU A 759 29.70 -35.92 -29.14
C LEU A 759 28.48 -36.82 -29.39
N ASN A 760 28.69 -38.12 -29.52
CA ASN A 760 27.65 -39.08 -29.88
C ASN A 760 27.42 -40.08 -28.76
N VAL A 761 26.17 -40.51 -28.57
CA VAL A 761 25.84 -41.64 -27.69
C VAL A 761 26.37 -42.90 -28.33
N LEU A 762 27.37 -43.52 -27.70
CA LEU A 762 27.93 -44.79 -28.16
C LEU A 762 27.04 -45.95 -27.71
N ASP A 763 26.60 -45.90 -26.46
CA ASP A 763 25.76 -46.92 -25.86
C ASP A 763 25.11 -46.41 -24.56
N ALA A 764 23.96 -46.98 -24.19
CA ALA A 764 23.34 -46.74 -22.89
C ALA A 764 22.66 -48.02 -22.38
N ALA A 765 23.14 -48.52 -21.24
CA ALA A 765 22.63 -49.72 -20.59
C ALA A 765 21.77 -49.36 -19.38
N ILE A 766 20.76 -50.18 -19.09
CA ILE A 766 19.89 -50.01 -17.92
C ILE A 766 19.80 -51.31 -17.11
N LYS A 767 19.74 -51.18 -15.79
CA LYS A 767 19.42 -52.24 -14.84
C LYS A 767 18.18 -51.84 -14.04
N PRO A 768 16.96 -52.07 -14.55
CA PRO A 768 15.73 -51.55 -13.93
C PRO A 768 15.54 -51.99 -12.48
N ALA A 769 15.89 -53.24 -12.16
CA ALA A 769 15.78 -53.78 -10.81
C ALA A 769 16.73 -53.10 -9.79
N GLN A 770 17.79 -52.44 -10.25
CA GLN A 770 18.80 -51.78 -9.42
C GLN A 770 18.64 -50.24 -9.43
N GLY A 771 17.79 -49.68 -10.29
CA GLY A 771 17.68 -48.23 -10.45
C GLY A 771 18.94 -47.60 -11.04
N GLU A 772 19.63 -48.30 -11.95
CA GLU A 772 20.91 -47.85 -12.52
C GLU A 772 20.87 -47.75 -14.04
N ILE A 773 21.48 -46.71 -14.59
CA ILE A 773 21.75 -46.52 -16.02
C ILE A 773 23.24 -46.20 -16.20
N MET A 774 23.90 -46.84 -17.16
CA MET A 774 25.23 -46.44 -17.61
C MET A 774 25.10 -45.75 -18.96
N VAL A 775 25.65 -44.54 -19.08
CA VAL A 775 25.68 -43.77 -20.33
C VAL A 775 27.12 -43.64 -20.80
N LEU A 776 27.37 -43.99 -22.08
CA LEU A 776 28.68 -43.87 -22.72
C LEU A 776 28.58 -42.96 -23.96
N LEU A 777 29.35 -41.88 -23.98
CA LEU A 777 29.43 -40.97 -25.12
C LEU A 777 30.87 -40.85 -25.64
N GLY A 778 31.01 -40.64 -26.96
CA GLY A 778 32.29 -40.54 -27.64
C GLY A 778 32.27 -39.51 -28.76
N SER A 779 33.38 -38.79 -28.91
CA SER A 779 33.53 -37.73 -29.90
C SER A 779 33.96 -38.26 -31.26
N THR A 780 33.36 -37.73 -32.34
CA THR A 780 33.82 -37.94 -33.73
C THR A 780 34.75 -36.83 -34.23
N VAL A 781 35.02 -35.83 -33.38
CA VAL A 781 36.05 -34.80 -33.58
C VAL A 781 37.18 -35.00 -32.58
N PRO A 782 38.43 -34.55 -32.87
CA PRO A 782 39.60 -34.88 -32.05
C PRO A 782 39.39 -34.62 -30.55
N ASN A 783 38.73 -33.51 -30.18
CA ASN A 783 38.27 -33.26 -28.82
C ASN A 783 36.99 -32.39 -28.80
N PHE A 784 36.19 -32.49 -27.72
CA PHE A 784 35.06 -31.59 -27.44
C PHE A 784 35.31 -30.73 -26.19
N ALA A 785 34.66 -29.55 -26.13
CA ALA A 785 34.66 -28.72 -24.94
C ALA A 785 33.70 -29.34 -23.91
N ALA A 786 34.24 -29.82 -22.78
CA ALA A 786 33.45 -30.54 -21.80
C ALA A 786 32.65 -29.63 -20.86
N GLN A 787 32.86 -28.32 -20.88
CA GLN A 787 32.18 -27.40 -19.94
C GLN A 787 30.69 -27.25 -20.29
N GLY A 788 29.84 -27.30 -19.27
CA GLY A 788 28.39 -27.13 -19.40
C GLY A 788 27.64 -28.44 -19.66
N ARG A 789 26.44 -28.34 -20.24
CA ARG A 789 25.54 -29.48 -20.49
C ARG A 789 26.08 -30.39 -21.59
N LEU A 790 26.16 -31.68 -21.32
CA LEU A 790 26.70 -32.70 -22.23
C LEU A 790 25.62 -33.58 -22.85
N PHE A 791 24.62 -33.99 -22.07
CA PHE A 791 23.49 -34.77 -22.56
C PHE A 791 22.22 -34.51 -21.74
N THR A 792 21.08 -34.86 -22.33
CA THR A 792 19.79 -34.92 -21.65
C THR A 792 19.32 -36.37 -21.62
N LEU A 793 18.86 -36.82 -20.45
CA LEU A 793 18.28 -38.13 -20.21
C LEU A 793 16.77 -37.95 -19.98
N HIS A 794 15.96 -38.63 -20.79
CA HIS A 794 14.49 -38.52 -20.78
C HIS A 794 13.87 -39.66 -19.97
N ALA A 795 13.15 -39.32 -18.91
CA ALA A 795 12.44 -40.24 -18.02
C ALA A 795 10.93 -39.98 -18.06
N THR A 796 10.14 -40.88 -17.48
CA THR A 796 8.73 -40.67 -17.16
C THR A 796 8.49 -40.98 -15.69
N ALA A 797 7.77 -40.11 -14.97
CA ALA A 797 7.27 -40.44 -13.64
C ALA A 797 6.24 -41.56 -13.75
N LYS A 798 6.32 -42.60 -12.93
CA LYS A 798 5.35 -43.70 -12.97
C LYS A 798 3.95 -43.19 -12.63
N ALA A 799 2.94 -43.67 -13.35
CA ALA A 799 1.56 -43.24 -13.17
C ALA A 799 1.02 -43.50 -11.75
N GLY A 800 1.51 -44.55 -11.08
CA GLY A 800 1.17 -44.87 -9.68
C GLY A 800 2.22 -44.43 -8.66
N ALA A 801 3.16 -43.55 -9.02
CA ALA A 801 4.14 -43.03 -8.07
C ALA A 801 3.42 -42.18 -7.01
N ALA A 802 3.70 -42.44 -5.73
CA ALA A 802 3.20 -41.61 -4.65
C ALA A 802 3.76 -40.18 -4.77
N ALA A 803 2.95 -39.18 -4.43
CA ALA A 803 3.42 -37.81 -4.34
C ALA A 803 4.53 -37.69 -3.28
N GLY A 804 5.60 -36.99 -3.62
CA GLY A 804 6.80 -36.90 -2.79
C GLY A 804 8.07 -36.74 -3.64
N ASP A 805 9.20 -36.58 -2.97
CA ASP A 805 10.46 -36.33 -3.66
C ASP A 805 11.05 -37.63 -4.22
N THR A 806 11.51 -37.59 -5.47
CA THR A 806 12.39 -38.59 -6.07
C THR A 806 13.74 -37.96 -6.37
N THR A 807 14.83 -38.67 -6.11
CA THR A 807 16.19 -38.19 -6.35
C THR A 807 16.85 -39.02 -7.44
N VAL A 808 17.47 -38.32 -8.38
CA VAL A 808 18.36 -38.90 -9.37
C VAL A 808 19.77 -38.42 -9.08
N SER A 809 20.74 -39.32 -9.01
CA SER A 809 22.15 -38.95 -8.81
C SER A 809 23.03 -39.48 -9.93
N MET A 810 23.95 -38.66 -10.40
CA MET A 810 25.01 -39.04 -11.31
C MET A 810 26.29 -39.31 -10.51
N ARG A 811 26.83 -40.50 -10.71
CA ARG A 811 28.03 -41.04 -10.04
C ARG A 811 28.98 -41.62 -11.07
N GLU A 812 30.22 -41.87 -10.64
CA GLU A 812 31.29 -42.41 -11.49
C GLU A 812 31.42 -41.64 -12.82
N PHE A 813 31.17 -40.33 -12.77
CA PHE A 813 31.21 -39.48 -13.95
C PHE A 813 32.67 -39.22 -14.33
N GLN A 814 33.10 -39.79 -15.45
CA GLN A 814 34.48 -39.74 -15.89
C GLN A 814 34.58 -39.20 -17.31
N LEU A 815 35.61 -38.38 -17.53
CA LEU A 815 36.00 -37.89 -18.85
C LEU A 815 37.44 -38.31 -19.12
N SER A 816 37.69 -38.84 -20.32
CA SER A 816 39.00 -39.32 -20.75
C SER A 816 39.45 -38.65 -22.04
N SER A 817 40.75 -38.40 -22.13
CA SER A 817 41.50 -38.07 -23.35
C SER A 817 42.60 -39.13 -23.55
N GLU A 818 43.53 -38.90 -24.49
CA GLU A 818 44.69 -39.78 -24.67
C GLU A 818 45.66 -39.75 -23.48
N THR A 819 45.69 -38.66 -22.71
CA THR A 819 46.68 -38.42 -21.65
C THR A 819 46.07 -38.30 -20.26
N ASP A 820 44.79 -37.97 -20.17
CA ASP A 820 44.15 -37.58 -18.91
C ASP A 820 42.85 -38.35 -18.68
N LEU A 821 42.62 -38.70 -17.41
CA LEU A 821 41.35 -39.24 -16.91
C LEU A 821 40.93 -38.39 -15.72
N ILE A 822 39.76 -37.76 -15.82
CA ILE A 822 39.14 -37.04 -14.72
C ILE A 822 37.97 -37.86 -14.19
N THR A 823 37.88 -37.97 -12.87
CA THR A 823 36.66 -38.38 -12.17
C THR A 823 36.06 -37.14 -11.55
N ALA A 824 34.89 -36.76 -12.02
CA ALA A 824 34.15 -35.61 -11.53
C ALA A 824 33.39 -35.98 -10.25
N ALA A 825 33.21 -35.02 -9.35
CA ALA A 825 32.39 -35.20 -8.16
C ALA A 825 30.94 -35.58 -8.50
N ASP A 826 30.32 -36.41 -7.65
CA ASP A 826 28.92 -36.81 -7.74
C ASP A 826 27.99 -35.59 -7.74
N SER A 827 26.84 -35.73 -8.41
CA SER A 827 25.78 -34.72 -8.45
C SER A 827 24.41 -35.36 -8.33
N SER A 828 23.41 -34.60 -7.89
CA SER A 828 22.05 -35.08 -7.76
C SER A 828 21.03 -34.00 -8.09
N ALA A 829 19.92 -34.41 -8.70
CA ALA A 829 18.72 -33.62 -8.88
C ALA A 829 17.59 -34.25 -8.08
N THR A 830 16.85 -33.42 -7.33
CA THR A 830 15.61 -33.84 -6.66
C THR A 830 14.43 -33.27 -7.43
N ILE A 831 13.44 -34.13 -7.69
CA ILE A 831 12.22 -33.80 -8.42
C ILE A 831 11.06 -34.14 -7.50
N ARG A 832 10.17 -33.18 -7.24
CA ARG A 832 8.95 -33.44 -6.47
C ARG A 832 7.88 -34.04 -7.38
N LEU A 833 7.51 -35.28 -7.14
CA LEU A 833 6.36 -35.89 -7.80
C LEU A 833 5.05 -35.38 -7.19
N THR A 834 4.16 -34.90 -8.05
CA THR A 834 2.82 -34.44 -7.64
C THR A 834 1.76 -35.47 -8.06
N ALA A 835 0.67 -35.55 -7.28
CA ALA A 835 -0.47 -36.40 -7.62
C ALA A 835 -1.13 -35.91 -8.93
N ALA A 836 -1.87 -36.80 -9.60
CA ALA A 836 -2.74 -36.38 -10.71
C ALA A 836 -3.82 -35.41 -10.18
N ASP A 837 -4.21 -34.43 -10.98
CA ASP A 837 -5.18 -33.40 -10.59
C ASP A 837 -6.63 -33.89 -10.74
N HIS A 838 -7.41 -33.85 -9.65
CA HIS A 838 -8.83 -34.24 -9.59
C HIS A 838 -9.79 -33.04 -9.50
N SER A 839 -9.28 -31.80 -9.43
CA SER A 839 -10.07 -30.60 -9.13
C SER A 839 -11.18 -30.35 -10.15
N ALA A 840 -10.89 -30.51 -11.44
CA ALA A 840 -11.86 -30.35 -12.51
C ALA A 840 -12.99 -31.40 -12.46
N LEU A 841 -12.65 -32.66 -12.13
CA LEU A 841 -13.64 -33.73 -11.97
C LEU A 841 -14.52 -33.45 -10.73
N ALA A 842 -13.93 -33.00 -9.62
CA ALA A 842 -14.66 -32.64 -8.40
C ALA A 842 -15.62 -31.46 -8.62
N ALA A 843 -15.22 -30.44 -9.37
CA ALA A 843 -16.08 -29.32 -9.74
C ALA A 843 -17.25 -29.77 -10.63
N ALA A 844 -16.98 -30.59 -11.66
CA ALA A 844 -18.03 -31.13 -12.53
C ALA A 844 -19.03 -32.00 -11.77
N ILE A 845 -18.57 -32.78 -10.78
CA ILE A 845 -19.44 -33.56 -9.88
C ILE A 845 -20.34 -32.62 -9.06
N ALA A 846 -19.80 -31.55 -8.48
CA ALA A 846 -20.57 -30.59 -7.71
C ALA A 846 -21.66 -29.91 -8.57
N ASP A 847 -21.32 -29.45 -9.77
CA ASP A 847 -22.26 -28.80 -10.70
C ASP A 847 -23.36 -29.77 -11.17
N ALA A 848 -23.00 -31.03 -11.47
CA ALA A 848 -23.94 -32.08 -11.82
C ALA A 848 -24.88 -32.42 -10.65
N GLN A 849 -24.35 -32.48 -9.42
CA GLN A 849 -25.15 -32.72 -8.21
C GLN A 849 -26.10 -31.55 -7.94
N GLN A 850 -25.67 -30.31 -8.13
CA GLN A 850 -26.55 -29.13 -8.04
C GLN A 850 -27.67 -29.22 -9.08
N THR A 851 -27.34 -29.51 -10.33
CA THR A 851 -28.32 -29.66 -11.43
C THR A 851 -29.33 -30.77 -11.13
N HIS A 852 -28.86 -31.90 -10.60
CA HIS A 852 -29.72 -32.98 -10.13
C HIS A 852 -30.64 -32.50 -9.00
N ASP A 853 -30.11 -31.82 -7.98
CA ASP A 853 -30.85 -31.46 -6.77
C ASP A 853 -31.93 -30.40 -7.06
N GLU A 854 -31.64 -29.42 -7.92
CA GLU A 854 -32.58 -28.39 -8.35
C GLU A 854 -33.70 -28.92 -9.25
N ALA A 855 -33.45 -30.03 -9.96
CA ALA A 855 -34.43 -30.60 -10.88
C ALA A 855 -35.63 -31.25 -10.18
N VAL A 856 -36.81 -31.02 -10.74
CA VAL A 856 -38.07 -31.63 -10.29
C VAL A 856 -38.54 -32.64 -11.33
N GLU A 857 -38.73 -33.90 -10.92
CA GLU A 857 -39.34 -34.91 -11.80
C GLU A 857 -40.86 -34.72 -11.89
N GLY A 858 -41.40 -34.94 -13.08
CA GLY A 858 -42.82 -34.96 -13.34
C GLY A 858 -43.15 -34.83 -14.83
N SER A 859 -44.41 -34.51 -15.12
CA SER A 859 -44.95 -34.43 -16.49
C SER A 859 -45.30 -33.01 -16.93
N ALA A 860 -45.14 -32.02 -16.05
CA ALA A 860 -45.38 -30.63 -16.40
C ALA A 860 -44.19 -30.05 -17.16
N THR A 861 -44.45 -29.02 -17.94
CA THR A 861 -43.41 -28.22 -18.58
C THR A 861 -42.44 -27.64 -17.54
N GLY A 862 -41.14 -27.70 -17.84
CA GLY A 862 -40.04 -27.34 -16.93
C GLY A 862 -39.67 -28.44 -15.94
N GLN A 863 -40.37 -29.58 -15.92
CA GLN A 863 -40.01 -30.77 -15.13
C GLN A 863 -39.28 -31.80 -15.99
N TYR A 864 -38.55 -32.69 -15.35
CA TYR A 864 -37.82 -33.79 -15.99
C TYR A 864 -38.65 -35.08 -15.95
N PRO A 865 -38.60 -35.95 -16.97
CA PRO A 865 -39.32 -37.21 -16.96
C PRO A 865 -38.85 -38.12 -15.82
N ALA A 866 -39.76 -38.92 -15.28
CA ALA A 866 -39.46 -39.83 -14.19
C ALA A 866 -38.32 -40.81 -14.57
N GLY A 867 -37.30 -40.90 -13.72
CA GLY A 867 -36.10 -41.72 -13.92
C GLY A 867 -34.90 -40.94 -14.48
N ALA A 868 -35.09 -39.71 -14.96
CA ALA A 868 -33.99 -38.87 -15.45
C ALA A 868 -33.01 -38.52 -14.31
N LYS A 869 -33.53 -38.22 -13.11
CA LYS A 869 -32.68 -37.88 -11.96
C LYS A 869 -31.84 -39.08 -11.52
N ALA A 870 -32.44 -40.28 -11.49
CA ALA A 870 -31.73 -41.51 -11.14
C ALA A 870 -30.59 -41.83 -12.13
N ALA A 871 -30.77 -41.56 -13.42
CA ALA A 871 -29.73 -41.75 -14.43
C ALA A 871 -28.57 -40.77 -14.25
N LEU A 872 -28.86 -39.49 -13.96
CA LEU A 872 -27.82 -38.50 -13.66
C LEU A 872 -27.07 -38.83 -12.35
N GLN A 873 -27.78 -39.24 -11.30
CA GLN A 873 -27.17 -39.63 -10.03
C GLN A 873 -26.21 -40.82 -10.20
N ALA A 874 -26.56 -41.81 -11.01
CA ALA A 874 -25.67 -42.95 -11.27
C ALA A 874 -24.35 -42.53 -11.97
N ALA A 875 -24.39 -41.52 -12.84
CA ALA A 875 -23.20 -40.97 -13.48
C ALA A 875 -22.35 -40.15 -12.49
N ILE A 876 -23.00 -39.38 -11.61
CA ILE A 876 -22.34 -38.66 -10.51
C ILE A 876 -21.60 -39.64 -9.60
N ASP A 877 -22.25 -40.72 -9.17
CA ASP A 877 -21.66 -41.73 -8.28
C ASP A 877 -20.43 -42.42 -8.93
N ALA A 878 -20.48 -42.68 -10.24
CA ALA A 878 -19.36 -43.26 -10.98
C ALA A 878 -18.18 -42.29 -11.11
N ALA A 879 -18.44 -41.01 -11.36
CA ALA A 879 -17.43 -39.96 -11.38
C ALA A 879 -16.81 -39.77 -9.98
N GLN A 880 -17.62 -39.82 -8.92
CA GLN A 880 -17.16 -39.71 -7.53
C GLN A 880 -16.22 -40.87 -7.16
N ALA A 881 -16.48 -42.09 -7.61
CA ALA A 881 -15.59 -43.22 -7.36
C ALA A 881 -14.18 -43.03 -7.96
N VAL A 882 -14.07 -42.34 -9.10
CA VAL A 882 -12.78 -41.98 -9.72
C VAL A 882 -12.14 -40.79 -8.99
N ALA A 883 -12.94 -39.81 -8.57
CA ALA A 883 -12.46 -38.68 -7.78
C ALA A 883 -11.89 -39.12 -6.41
N ASP A 884 -12.48 -40.14 -5.79
CA ASP A 884 -12.04 -40.68 -4.49
C ASP A 884 -10.83 -41.62 -4.61
N ASN A 885 -10.48 -42.06 -5.83
CA ASN A 885 -9.32 -42.91 -6.08
C ASN A 885 -8.06 -42.06 -6.25
N ALA A 886 -7.30 -41.89 -5.16
CA ALA A 886 -6.03 -41.14 -5.16
C ALA A 886 -4.93 -41.68 -6.09
N SER A 887 -5.13 -42.87 -6.69
CA SER A 887 -4.23 -43.47 -7.68
C SER A 887 -4.81 -43.46 -9.09
N ALA A 888 -5.93 -42.76 -9.33
CA ALA A 888 -6.51 -42.65 -10.67
C ALA A 888 -5.52 -41.95 -11.61
N THR A 889 -5.40 -42.51 -12.80
CA THR A 889 -4.58 -41.95 -13.87
C THR A 889 -5.27 -40.73 -14.50
N ARG A 890 -4.50 -39.88 -15.19
CA ARG A 890 -5.05 -38.74 -15.94
C ARG A 890 -6.10 -39.16 -16.97
N GLU A 891 -5.93 -40.35 -17.57
CA GLU A 891 -6.87 -40.91 -18.55
C GLU A 891 -8.19 -41.32 -17.88
N GLU A 892 -8.14 -42.02 -16.74
CA GLU A 892 -9.33 -42.39 -15.97
C GLU A 892 -10.10 -41.16 -15.47
N ILE A 893 -9.41 -40.10 -15.04
CA ILE A 893 -10.03 -38.83 -14.60
C ILE A 893 -10.71 -38.13 -15.78
N ALA A 894 -10.04 -38.08 -16.95
CA ALA A 894 -10.60 -37.46 -18.16
C ALA A 894 -11.83 -38.23 -18.68
N ASP A 895 -11.76 -39.56 -18.69
CA ASP A 895 -12.87 -40.43 -19.10
C ASP A 895 -14.08 -40.28 -18.17
N ALA A 896 -13.85 -40.20 -16.86
CA ALA A 896 -14.91 -39.96 -15.88
C ALA A 896 -15.59 -38.60 -16.08
N ALA A 897 -14.82 -37.55 -16.34
CA ALA A 897 -15.34 -36.21 -16.62
C ALA A 897 -16.17 -36.19 -17.91
N ALA A 898 -15.69 -36.82 -18.97
CA ALA A 898 -16.41 -36.91 -20.25
C ALA A 898 -17.73 -37.69 -20.11
N ALA A 899 -17.72 -38.79 -19.36
CA ALA A 899 -18.92 -39.58 -19.09
C ALA A 899 -19.96 -38.80 -18.27
N LEU A 900 -19.52 -38.07 -17.23
CA LEU A 900 -20.40 -37.23 -16.42
C LEU A 900 -21.03 -36.10 -17.25
N GLN A 901 -20.25 -35.42 -18.09
CA GLN A 901 -20.76 -34.36 -18.96
C GLN A 901 -21.80 -34.88 -19.94
N ALA A 902 -21.57 -36.04 -20.57
CA ALA A 902 -22.54 -36.65 -21.47
C ALA A 902 -23.87 -36.99 -20.76
N ALA A 903 -23.80 -37.40 -19.49
CA ALA A 903 -24.99 -37.65 -18.66
C ALA A 903 -25.73 -36.35 -18.30
N VAL A 904 -25.01 -35.27 -17.98
CA VAL A 904 -25.58 -33.94 -17.75
C VAL A 904 -26.29 -33.42 -19.00
N ASP A 905 -25.66 -33.53 -20.17
CA ASP A 905 -26.25 -33.10 -21.45
C ASP A 905 -27.54 -33.88 -21.76
N THR A 906 -27.51 -35.20 -21.54
CA THR A 906 -28.68 -36.08 -21.70
C THR A 906 -29.78 -35.69 -20.72
N PHE A 907 -29.43 -35.39 -19.48
CA PHE A 907 -30.37 -34.96 -18.45
C PHE A 907 -31.03 -33.63 -18.82
N GLN A 908 -30.25 -32.59 -19.12
CA GLN A 908 -30.72 -31.27 -19.49
C GLN A 908 -31.59 -31.31 -20.76
N GLY A 909 -31.22 -32.13 -21.75
CA GLY A 909 -32.00 -32.34 -22.97
C GLY A 909 -33.33 -33.07 -22.75
N SER A 910 -33.55 -33.69 -21.59
CA SER A 910 -34.79 -34.43 -21.28
C SER A 910 -35.89 -33.56 -20.67
N VAL A 911 -35.63 -32.29 -20.36
CA VAL A 911 -36.62 -31.39 -19.74
C VAL A 911 -37.89 -31.31 -20.60
N ASN A 912 -39.06 -31.49 -19.98
CA ASN A 912 -40.34 -31.35 -20.65
C ASN A 912 -40.54 -29.89 -21.04
N VAL A 913 -40.52 -29.54 -22.33
CA VAL A 913 -40.73 -28.16 -22.81
C VAL A 913 -42.21 -27.90 -23.16
N PRO A 914 -42.70 -26.63 -23.16
CA PRO A 914 -44.01 -26.32 -23.70
C PRO A 914 -43.94 -26.47 -25.22
N VAL A 915 -44.99 -27.01 -25.85
CA VAL A 915 -45.10 -26.99 -27.31
C VAL A 915 -45.32 -25.53 -27.74
N VAL A 916 -44.24 -24.87 -28.16
CA VAL A 916 -44.26 -23.57 -28.83
C VAL A 916 -44.10 -23.86 -30.33
N ASP A 917 -45.01 -23.38 -31.16
CA ASP A 917 -44.94 -23.56 -32.61
C ASP A 917 -43.63 -22.96 -33.15
N ALA A 918 -42.92 -23.70 -34.01
CA ALA A 918 -41.69 -23.22 -34.64
C ALA A 918 -41.95 -22.04 -35.60
N ASP A 919 -41.07 -21.04 -35.62
CA ASP A 919 -41.11 -19.93 -36.57
C ASP A 919 -40.61 -20.40 -37.95
N LYS A 920 -41.53 -20.40 -38.92
CA LYS A 920 -41.29 -20.90 -40.28
C LYS A 920 -41.15 -19.81 -41.33
N THR A 921 -41.03 -18.55 -40.91
CA THR A 921 -40.98 -17.40 -41.81
C THR A 921 -39.78 -17.47 -42.76
N ALA A 922 -38.60 -17.82 -42.25
CA ALA A 922 -37.39 -17.97 -43.07
C ALA A 922 -37.51 -19.12 -44.09
N LEU A 923 -38.11 -20.24 -43.69
CA LEU A 923 -38.35 -21.39 -44.56
C LEU A 923 -39.36 -21.06 -45.68
N ALA A 924 -40.45 -20.36 -45.35
CA ALA A 924 -41.43 -19.91 -46.33
C ALA A 924 -40.79 -18.97 -47.39
N ASN A 925 -39.96 -18.01 -46.95
CA ASN A 925 -39.25 -17.11 -47.85
C ASN A 925 -38.22 -17.83 -48.74
N ALA A 926 -37.47 -18.78 -48.17
CA ALA A 926 -36.50 -19.57 -48.94
C ALA A 926 -37.19 -20.46 -50.00
N ILE A 927 -38.34 -21.06 -49.67
CA ILE A 927 -39.17 -21.82 -50.61
C ILE A 927 -39.66 -20.93 -51.74
N ALA A 928 -40.16 -19.72 -51.44
CA ALA A 928 -40.62 -18.79 -52.47
C ALA A 928 -39.49 -18.39 -53.44
N ALA A 929 -38.30 -18.09 -52.93
CA ALA A 929 -37.14 -17.75 -53.76
C ALA A 929 -36.65 -18.93 -54.61
N ALA A 930 -36.60 -20.13 -54.03
CA ALA A 930 -36.22 -21.35 -54.74
C ALA A 930 -37.23 -21.72 -55.83
N GLN A 931 -38.53 -21.57 -55.55
CA GLN A 931 -39.60 -21.81 -56.52
C GLN A 931 -39.54 -20.80 -57.67
N SER A 932 -39.30 -19.52 -57.39
CA SER A 932 -39.08 -18.52 -58.44
C SER A 932 -37.89 -18.86 -59.34
N THR A 933 -36.79 -19.36 -58.76
CA THR A 933 -35.62 -19.81 -59.52
C THR A 933 -35.94 -21.04 -60.39
N TYR A 934 -36.67 -22.01 -59.84
CA TYR A 934 -37.11 -23.20 -60.56
C TYR A 934 -38.06 -22.87 -61.72
N ASP A 935 -39.00 -21.94 -61.50
CA ASP A 935 -40.00 -21.55 -62.49
C ASP A 935 -39.37 -20.75 -63.64
N ALA A 936 -38.40 -19.87 -63.34
CA ALA A 936 -37.65 -19.11 -64.33
C ALA A 936 -36.69 -19.97 -65.17
N ALA A 937 -36.22 -21.09 -64.62
CA ALA A 937 -35.25 -21.94 -65.30
C ALA A 937 -35.84 -22.68 -66.52
N VAL A 938 -35.19 -22.55 -67.67
CA VAL A 938 -35.54 -23.28 -68.90
C VAL A 938 -34.73 -24.57 -68.97
N GLU A 939 -35.41 -25.70 -69.20
CA GLU A 939 -34.77 -27.01 -69.32
C GLU A 939 -34.13 -27.20 -70.71
N GLY A 940 -32.91 -27.72 -70.76
CA GLY A 940 -32.24 -28.11 -72.00
C GLY A 940 -30.72 -28.19 -71.90
N SER A 941 -30.04 -28.20 -73.06
CA SER A 941 -28.59 -28.41 -73.18
C SER A 941 -27.83 -27.25 -73.80
N LYS A 942 -28.52 -26.14 -74.10
CA LYS A 942 -27.96 -24.93 -74.72
C LYS A 942 -27.60 -23.89 -73.67
N VAL A 943 -26.75 -22.93 -74.02
CA VAL A 943 -26.30 -21.86 -73.12
C VAL A 943 -27.50 -21.14 -72.50
N GLY A 944 -27.49 -20.98 -71.18
CA GLY A 944 -28.58 -20.35 -70.43
C GLY A 944 -29.68 -21.31 -69.98
N GLN A 945 -29.59 -22.60 -70.35
CA GLN A 945 -30.53 -23.63 -69.92
C GLN A 945 -29.95 -24.48 -68.80
N TYR A 946 -30.81 -25.22 -68.12
CA TYR A 946 -30.43 -26.17 -67.08
C TYR A 946 -30.75 -27.61 -67.52
N PRO A 947 -29.87 -28.58 -67.23
CA PRO A 947 -30.17 -29.99 -67.45
C PRO A 947 -31.42 -30.43 -66.66
N GLN A 948 -32.23 -31.31 -67.25
CA GLN A 948 -33.44 -31.86 -66.63
C GLN A 948 -33.20 -32.43 -65.22
N ALA A 949 -32.07 -33.13 -65.04
CA ALA A 949 -31.69 -33.72 -63.77
C ALA A 949 -31.46 -32.67 -62.68
N ALA A 950 -30.88 -31.51 -63.02
CA ALA A 950 -30.66 -30.41 -62.09
C ALA A 950 -32.01 -29.80 -61.66
N LYS A 951 -32.92 -29.57 -62.61
CA LYS A 951 -34.26 -29.03 -62.33
C LYS A 951 -35.06 -29.99 -61.44
N SER A 952 -35.01 -31.28 -61.73
CA SER A 952 -35.64 -32.33 -60.90
C SER A 952 -35.09 -32.37 -59.47
N ALA A 953 -33.77 -32.21 -59.30
CA ALA A 953 -33.13 -32.17 -57.99
C ALA A 953 -33.57 -30.95 -57.15
N LEU A 954 -33.67 -29.76 -57.77
CA LEU A 954 -34.18 -28.57 -57.08
C LEU A 954 -35.65 -28.73 -56.69
N GLN A 955 -36.49 -29.32 -57.55
CA GLN A 955 -37.89 -29.60 -57.23
C GLN A 955 -38.04 -30.54 -56.02
N ALA A 956 -37.19 -31.56 -55.94
CA ALA A 956 -37.17 -32.50 -54.82
C ALA A 956 -36.78 -31.79 -53.51
N ALA A 957 -35.81 -30.88 -53.54
CA ALA A 957 -35.42 -30.08 -52.37
C ALA A 957 -36.54 -29.11 -51.93
N ILE A 958 -37.19 -28.44 -52.88
CA ILE A 958 -38.37 -27.57 -52.60
C ILE A 958 -39.51 -28.39 -51.98
N SER A 959 -39.73 -29.61 -52.46
CA SER A 959 -40.77 -30.50 -51.93
C SER A 959 -40.46 -30.95 -50.49
N GLN A 960 -39.19 -31.25 -50.18
CA GLN A 960 -38.74 -31.58 -48.83
C GLN A 960 -38.88 -30.39 -47.87
N ALA A 961 -38.48 -29.19 -48.31
CA ALA A 961 -38.67 -27.96 -47.55
C ALA A 961 -40.15 -27.67 -47.27
N ASN A 962 -41.04 -27.87 -48.26
CA ASN A 962 -42.48 -27.74 -48.09
C ASN A 962 -43.07 -28.79 -47.12
N ALA A 963 -42.53 -30.00 -47.07
CA ALA A 963 -42.96 -31.01 -46.11
C ALA A 963 -42.65 -30.58 -44.67
N VAL A 964 -41.52 -29.92 -44.44
CA VAL A 964 -41.15 -29.35 -43.12
C VAL A 964 -42.01 -28.11 -42.79
N LEU A 965 -42.23 -27.23 -43.76
CA LEU A 965 -43.11 -26.05 -43.60
C LEU A 965 -44.53 -26.47 -43.16
N ASN A 966 -45.10 -27.51 -43.78
CA ASN A 966 -46.45 -27.97 -43.51
C ASN A 966 -46.58 -28.92 -42.30
N ASN A 967 -45.47 -29.40 -41.73
CA ASN A 967 -45.50 -30.24 -40.54
C ASN A 967 -45.73 -29.40 -39.29
N ALA A 968 -46.94 -29.42 -38.73
CA ALA A 968 -47.31 -28.65 -37.53
C ALA A 968 -46.43 -28.98 -36.30
N GLY A 969 -45.84 -30.17 -36.23
CA GLY A 969 -44.94 -30.59 -35.14
C GLY A 969 -43.45 -30.48 -35.45
N ALA A 970 -43.05 -29.76 -36.51
CA ALA A 970 -41.64 -29.58 -36.83
C ALA A 970 -40.94 -28.73 -35.74
N ALA A 971 -39.86 -29.26 -35.16
CA ALA A 971 -39.00 -28.52 -34.25
C ALA A 971 -38.21 -27.44 -35.00
N GLN A 972 -37.83 -26.34 -34.33
CA GLN A 972 -37.09 -25.23 -34.94
C GLN A 972 -35.80 -25.70 -35.65
N ALA A 973 -35.05 -26.63 -35.05
CA ALA A 973 -33.85 -27.20 -35.68
C ALA A 973 -34.14 -27.90 -37.03
N ALA A 974 -35.31 -28.55 -37.16
CA ALA A 974 -35.72 -29.16 -38.43
C ALA A 974 -36.10 -28.08 -39.47
N VAL A 975 -36.69 -26.95 -39.03
CA VAL A 975 -36.99 -25.80 -39.88
C VAL A 975 -35.70 -25.14 -40.38
N ASP A 976 -34.73 -24.91 -39.50
CA ASP A 976 -33.44 -24.29 -39.83
C ASP A 976 -32.63 -25.20 -40.77
N GLN A 977 -32.58 -26.50 -40.49
CA GLN A 977 -31.94 -27.48 -41.38
C GLN A 977 -32.57 -27.51 -42.77
N ALA A 978 -33.91 -27.38 -42.86
CA ALA A 978 -34.60 -27.32 -44.14
C ALA A 978 -34.27 -26.05 -44.93
N VAL A 979 -34.07 -24.90 -44.26
CA VAL A 979 -33.59 -23.66 -44.90
C VAL A 979 -32.20 -23.87 -45.50
N THR A 980 -31.26 -24.39 -44.71
CA THR A 980 -29.88 -24.62 -45.17
C THR A 980 -29.82 -25.63 -46.32
N ALA A 981 -30.56 -26.74 -46.22
CA ALA A 981 -30.61 -27.75 -47.27
C ALA A 981 -31.19 -27.19 -48.57
N LEU A 982 -32.26 -26.38 -48.49
CA LEU A 982 -32.86 -25.76 -49.67
C LEU A 982 -31.94 -24.72 -50.31
N GLN A 983 -31.26 -23.88 -49.52
CA GLN A 983 -30.30 -22.91 -50.02
C GLN A 983 -29.11 -23.58 -50.71
N SER A 984 -28.60 -24.68 -50.14
CA SER A 984 -27.54 -25.49 -50.74
C SER A 984 -27.98 -26.11 -52.07
N ALA A 985 -29.21 -26.61 -52.14
CA ALA A 985 -29.79 -27.14 -53.37
C ALA A 985 -29.96 -26.07 -54.45
N VAL A 986 -30.38 -24.84 -54.09
CA VAL A 986 -30.44 -23.70 -55.02
C VAL A 986 -29.05 -23.34 -55.54
N GLY A 987 -28.02 -23.31 -54.67
CA GLY A 987 -26.63 -23.05 -55.09
C GLY A 987 -26.11 -24.11 -56.06
N THR A 988 -26.36 -25.39 -55.73
CA THR A 988 -25.99 -26.53 -56.60
C THR A 988 -26.71 -26.45 -57.95
N PHE A 989 -28.00 -26.11 -57.94
CA PHE A 989 -28.79 -25.92 -59.15
C PHE A 989 -28.23 -24.80 -60.03
N LYS A 990 -27.94 -23.62 -59.46
CA LYS A 990 -27.33 -22.49 -60.19
C LYS A 990 -25.99 -22.86 -60.84
N GLY A 991 -25.18 -23.71 -60.19
CA GLY A 991 -23.92 -24.23 -60.75
C GLY A 991 -24.06 -25.25 -61.87
N GLN A 992 -25.27 -25.72 -62.18
CA GLN A 992 -25.54 -26.59 -63.33
C GLN A 992 -26.00 -25.82 -64.58
N LEU A 993 -25.91 -24.48 -64.56
CA LEU A 993 -26.22 -23.66 -65.73
C LEU A 993 -25.29 -24.03 -66.88
N VAL A 994 -25.85 -24.25 -68.07
CA VAL A 994 -25.03 -24.49 -69.26
C VAL A 994 -24.42 -23.16 -69.70
N THR A 995 -23.09 -23.08 -69.67
CA THR A 995 -22.29 -21.92 -70.07
C THR A 995 -21.19 -22.33 -71.06
N LEU A 996 -20.53 -21.35 -71.68
CA LEU A 996 -19.33 -21.57 -72.51
C LEU A 996 -18.05 -21.54 -71.69
N VAL A 997 -18.10 -20.99 -70.47
CA VAL A 997 -17.03 -21.03 -69.49
C VAL A 997 -17.34 -22.10 -68.43
N PRO A 998 -16.64 -23.25 -68.42
CA PRO A 998 -16.93 -24.34 -67.49
C PRO A 998 -16.89 -23.90 -66.02
N GLY A 999 -17.93 -24.25 -65.26
CA GLY A 999 -18.01 -23.99 -63.82
C GLY A 999 -18.61 -22.64 -63.42
N GLU A 1000 -18.93 -21.77 -64.38
CA GLU A 1000 -19.64 -20.53 -64.09
C GLU A 1000 -21.12 -20.77 -63.76
N THR A 1001 -21.64 -20.03 -62.78
CA THR A 1001 -23.02 -20.16 -62.27
C THR A 1001 -24.01 -19.21 -62.97
N ARG A 1002 -23.50 -18.35 -63.87
CA ARG A 1002 -24.25 -17.35 -64.64
C ARG A 1002 -23.61 -17.16 -66.02
N ILE A 1003 -24.37 -16.65 -66.99
CA ILE A 1003 -23.80 -16.22 -68.28
C ILE A 1003 -23.14 -14.86 -68.09
N THR A 1004 -21.91 -14.71 -68.57
CA THR A 1004 -21.16 -13.47 -68.43
C THR A 1004 -20.71 -12.92 -69.78
N ILE A 1005 -20.15 -11.72 -69.77
CA ILE A 1005 -19.49 -11.13 -70.93
C ILE A 1005 -18.37 -12.03 -71.50
N ARG A 1006 -17.82 -12.97 -70.70
CA ARG A 1006 -16.82 -13.93 -71.17
C ARG A 1006 -17.44 -14.97 -72.11
N ASP A 1007 -18.64 -15.45 -71.81
CA ASP A 1007 -19.39 -16.34 -72.71
C ASP A 1007 -19.69 -15.65 -74.04
N LEU A 1008 -20.12 -14.38 -73.98
CA LEU A 1008 -20.33 -13.56 -75.19
C LEU A 1008 -19.03 -13.34 -75.98
N SER A 1009 -17.90 -13.12 -75.29
CA SER A 1009 -16.59 -12.99 -75.94
C SER A 1009 -16.10 -14.27 -76.59
N ILE A 1010 -16.34 -15.43 -75.97
CA ILE A 1010 -16.02 -16.74 -76.55
C ILE A 1010 -16.88 -16.94 -77.80
N LEU A 1011 -18.19 -16.71 -77.69
CA LEU A 1011 -19.12 -16.84 -78.81
C LEU A 1011 -18.76 -15.98 -80.01
N ALA A 1012 -18.40 -14.71 -79.78
CA ALA A 1012 -18.04 -13.77 -80.85
C ALA A 1012 -16.84 -14.25 -81.69
N LYS A 1013 -15.91 -15.01 -81.10
CA LYS A 1013 -14.77 -15.61 -81.81
C LYS A 1013 -15.20 -16.65 -82.86
N TYR A 1014 -16.35 -17.29 -82.65
CA TYR A 1014 -16.88 -18.36 -83.48
C TYR A 1014 -18.04 -17.91 -84.39
N PHE A 1015 -18.26 -16.59 -84.52
CA PHE A 1015 -19.29 -16.03 -85.39
C PHE A 1015 -19.16 -16.53 -86.85
N GLY A 1016 -20.26 -17.01 -87.42
CA GLY A 1016 -20.32 -17.59 -88.77
C GLY A 1016 -19.80 -19.03 -88.88
N MET A 1017 -19.39 -19.67 -87.79
CA MET A 1017 -19.04 -21.10 -87.78
C MET A 1017 -20.29 -21.94 -87.97
N THR A 1018 -20.22 -22.98 -88.82
CA THR A 1018 -21.35 -23.89 -89.10
C THR A 1018 -21.13 -25.27 -88.47
N SER A 1019 -22.20 -26.05 -88.34
CA SER A 1019 -22.20 -27.43 -87.83
C SER A 1019 -21.34 -28.43 -88.62
N SER A 1020 -20.84 -28.04 -89.79
CA SER A 1020 -19.89 -28.83 -90.58
C SER A 1020 -18.43 -28.61 -90.19
N ASP A 1021 -18.13 -27.62 -89.33
CA ASP A 1021 -16.76 -27.31 -88.89
C ASP A 1021 -16.24 -28.36 -87.88
N PRO A 1022 -14.99 -28.86 -88.02
CA PRO A 1022 -14.40 -29.79 -87.05
C PRO A 1022 -14.40 -29.31 -85.60
N ASN A 1023 -14.46 -28.00 -85.36
CA ASN A 1023 -14.49 -27.40 -84.02
C ASN A 1023 -15.91 -27.09 -83.50
N TRP A 1024 -16.96 -27.48 -84.22
CA TRP A 1024 -18.35 -27.18 -83.87
C TRP A 1024 -18.72 -27.59 -82.44
N SER A 1025 -18.24 -28.76 -81.98
CA SER A 1025 -18.49 -29.27 -80.62
C SER A 1025 -18.02 -28.33 -79.50
N ALA A 1026 -17.08 -27.41 -79.78
CA ALA A 1026 -16.63 -26.41 -78.82
C ALA A 1026 -17.65 -25.27 -78.62
N ILE A 1027 -18.59 -25.08 -79.55
CA ILE A 1027 -19.52 -23.94 -79.55
C ILE A 1027 -20.99 -24.31 -79.81
N GLU A 1028 -21.30 -25.56 -80.13
CA GLU A 1028 -22.65 -26.04 -80.49
C GLU A 1028 -23.73 -25.72 -79.45
N LYS A 1029 -23.34 -25.56 -78.18
CA LYS A 1029 -24.23 -25.18 -77.08
C LYS A 1029 -24.76 -23.75 -77.21
N ALA A 1030 -24.08 -22.88 -77.96
CA ALA A 1030 -24.48 -21.50 -78.18
C ALA A 1030 -25.28 -21.29 -79.47
N ASP A 1031 -25.52 -22.34 -80.26
CA ASP A 1031 -26.55 -22.32 -81.30
C ASP A 1031 -27.94 -22.46 -80.66
N LEU A 1032 -28.43 -21.35 -80.10
CA LEU A 1032 -29.66 -21.30 -79.31
C LEU A 1032 -30.93 -21.53 -80.14
N PHE A 1033 -30.83 -21.45 -81.48
CA PHE A 1033 -31.96 -21.54 -82.40
C PHE A 1033 -31.89 -22.76 -83.33
N ASP A 1034 -30.90 -23.64 -83.11
CA ASP A 1034 -30.62 -24.84 -83.91
C ASP A 1034 -30.53 -24.55 -85.42
N GLU A 1035 -29.93 -23.40 -85.76
CA GLU A 1035 -29.77 -22.93 -87.13
C GLU A 1035 -28.57 -23.62 -87.83
N GLY A 1036 -27.75 -24.36 -87.08
CA GLY A 1036 -26.55 -25.02 -87.58
C GLY A 1036 -25.41 -24.05 -87.91
N GLU A 1037 -25.49 -22.81 -87.41
CA GLU A 1037 -24.51 -21.74 -87.55
C GLU A 1037 -24.56 -20.79 -86.34
N ILE A 1038 -23.42 -20.25 -85.90
CA ILE A 1038 -23.39 -19.17 -84.90
C ILE A 1038 -23.72 -17.83 -85.57
N THR A 1039 -24.98 -17.42 -85.46
CA THR A 1039 -25.50 -16.20 -86.10
C THR A 1039 -25.46 -14.99 -85.15
N LEU A 1040 -25.70 -13.79 -85.70
CA LEU A 1040 -25.84 -12.56 -84.90
C LEU A 1040 -26.99 -12.67 -83.89
N ARG A 1041 -27.99 -13.49 -84.20
CA ARG A 1041 -29.11 -13.79 -83.33
C ARG A 1041 -28.67 -14.56 -82.08
N SER A 1042 -27.75 -15.52 -82.21
CA SER A 1042 -27.14 -16.24 -81.09
C SER A 1042 -26.34 -15.30 -80.17
N LEU A 1043 -25.58 -14.37 -80.74
CA LEU A 1043 -24.87 -13.32 -79.98
C LEU A 1043 -25.85 -12.39 -79.24
N ALA A 1044 -26.90 -11.94 -79.93
CA ALA A 1044 -27.90 -11.07 -79.33
C ALA A 1044 -28.66 -11.75 -78.19
N ALA A 1045 -29.00 -13.03 -78.33
CA ALA A 1045 -29.69 -13.79 -77.31
C ALA A 1045 -28.82 -13.99 -76.05
N ILE A 1046 -27.53 -14.30 -76.21
CA ILE A 1046 -26.60 -14.42 -75.07
C ILE A 1046 -26.35 -13.05 -74.42
N ALA A 1047 -26.29 -11.96 -75.19
CA ALA A 1047 -26.20 -10.62 -74.63
C ALA A 1047 -27.47 -10.21 -73.84
N GLN A 1048 -28.67 -10.60 -74.30
CA GLN A 1048 -29.91 -10.36 -73.55
C GLN A 1048 -29.95 -11.17 -72.26
N MET A 1049 -29.50 -12.43 -72.27
CA MET A 1049 -29.41 -13.25 -71.05
C MET A 1049 -28.52 -12.60 -69.97
N ILE A 1050 -27.42 -11.93 -70.37
CA ILE A 1050 -26.54 -11.18 -69.42
C ILE A 1050 -27.28 -9.95 -68.84
N LEU A 1051 -28.06 -9.25 -69.65
CA LEU A 1051 -28.81 -8.07 -69.22
C LEU A 1051 -30.00 -8.44 -68.33
N ASP A 1052 -30.70 -9.53 -68.63
CA ASP A 1052 -31.82 -10.04 -67.85
C ASP A 1052 -31.34 -10.57 -66.49
N ASP A 1053 -30.17 -11.22 -66.41
CA ASP A 1053 -29.55 -11.62 -65.14
C ASP A 1053 -29.21 -10.39 -64.28
N TRP A 1054 -28.63 -9.34 -64.89
CA TRP A 1054 -28.30 -8.09 -64.18
C TRP A 1054 -29.52 -7.29 -63.69
N LEU A 1055 -30.65 -7.36 -64.39
CA LEU A 1055 -31.89 -6.65 -64.00
C LEU A 1055 -32.67 -7.35 -62.89
N ASN A 1056 -32.37 -8.62 -62.59
CA ASN A 1056 -33.08 -9.45 -61.62
C ASN A 1056 -32.25 -9.76 -60.35
N GLU A 1057 -31.03 -9.22 -60.24
CA GLU A 1057 -30.27 -9.05 -58.98
C GLU A 1057 -30.72 -7.77 -58.25
#